data_AF-A0A372GB28-F1
#
_entry.id   AF-A0A372GB28-F1
#
_cell.length_a   1.000
_cell.length_b   1.000
_cell.length_c   1.000
_cell.angle_alpha   90.00
_cell.angle_beta   90.00
_cell.angle_gamma   90.00
#
_symmetry.space_group_name_H-M   'P 1'
#
loop_
_entity.id
_entity.type
_entity.pdbx_description
1 polymer ?
#
loop_
_entity_poly.entity_id
_entity_poly.type
_entity_poly.pdbx_seq_one_letter_code
_entity_poly.pdbx_strand_id
1 'polypeptide(L)'
;MSEGTRNSGGEHVDAVVVGSGFGGSVAAYRLAEAGLSVVLLERGQPYPPGAFPRSPAEMGRAFWDPDAGLYGMFDVWSFKGCDSVVSAGLGGGSLIYANVLLRKDENWFVNDLPGGAHEPWPISRADLDPHYDAVERMIGAAPYPLDRVPYDNTPKTHAMQDAAAELGLQCTLPPLAVSFAERPGGEPGISLPIVDAGYGNIHGVPRRTCQLCGECDIGCNEGAKNSLDHNYLSAAEHHGADIRTCHEVKALRPRPGGGYEVDYVHHDVPRDPFAVSLKKRRRLPIRTITCDRLVLGAGTYGTTYLLLKSREAFPGLSDALGTRFSGNGDLLTFLLRATDRNRVRPLNASRGPVITTAIRLPDELDDVPGAGRGAYIQDGGYPGFTDWIVERYDVANDFERAVKFLWERFTDMFRGRPDTNLSKEISELIGDGALTVSSLPLLGMGRDTADGRLRLRDGMLSAEWTTETSRALFDRVRRTMRGIADVLGADYADNPMWFRKRIITVHPLGGAPMGAHPGEGVCDAFGEVFGFPGLYIADGAAMPGPVGPNPSLTIAAQADRLATRLLEHASAQGGAGGPAVTAPSATGAEPGGDSGSPDGAGDGPPREARHGSGGMTGTGSGRAGGAARNGSAAYGPVSGGHGVTGGSSAVASGRTSLWFTEEMKGFVTYGESDPRTGGRADGRRPLSFRLTITAEDTDRFVREPGHRARAEGWVDASGHGGRRRVEHGTFNLFVDPSGDADGEVDRRLMRYRLFYTDGEGRARTLSGTKNVLHGPPTRIWPDTSTLYVRLLDGHVDEEDEGRAEVVAAGVLHIRLTDFARQLTTFRTAGPDGAETLLNFGRFFAGELWEVYGPDLV
;
A
#
# COMPACT_ATOMS: atom_id res chain seq x y z
N MET A 1 24.96 -22.92 -46.07
CA MET A 1 24.34 -22.64 -47.38
C MET A 1 23.12 -21.77 -47.15
N SER A 2 22.91 -20.74 -47.99
CA SER A 2 21.71 -19.88 -47.99
C SER A 2 21.39 -19.13 -46.68
N GLU A 3 22.26 -18.20 -46.28
CA GLU A 3 21.78 -16.99 -45.58
C GLU A 3 20.91 -16.19 -46.58
N GLY A 4 19.61 -16.48 -46.59
CA GLY A 4 18.64 -15.70 -47.35
C GLY A 4 18.33 -14.42 -46.61
N THR A 5 18.78 -13.29 -47.15
CA THR A 5 18.40 -11.93 -46.72
C THR A 5 16.88 -11.78 -46.72
N ARG A 6 16.24 -12.00 -45.56
CA ARG A 6 14.84 -11.61 -45.38
C ARG A 6 14.76 -10.09 -45.42
N ASN A 7 13.86 -9.62 -46.28
CA ASN A 7 13.59 -8.23 -46.58
C ASN A 7 13.38 -7.41 -45.29
N SER A 8 13.94 -6.20 -45.22
CA SER A 8 13.85 -5.31 -44.05
C SER A 8 12.51 -4.57 -43.97
N GLY A 9 11.41 -5.31 -44.08
CA GLY A 9 10.07 -4.82 -43.74
C GLY A 9 9.91 -4.82 -42.21
N GLY A 10 9.59 -3.67 -41.63
CA GLY A 10 9.24 -3.58 -40.22
C GLY A 10 7.97 -4.37 -39.90
N GLU A 11 7.83 -4.80 -38.64
CA GLU A 11 6.65 -5.51 -38.17
C GLU A 11 5.40 -4.62 -38.23
N HIS A 12 4.30 -5.16 -38.76
CA HIS A 12 3.03 -4.45 -38.95
C HIS A 12 1.84 -5.39 -38.68
N VAL A 13 0.84 -4.91 -37.94
CA VAL A 13 -0.36 -5.64 -37.53
C VAL A 13 -1.60 -4.73 -37.48
N ASP A 14 -2.81 -5.31 -37.50
CA ASP A 14 -4.06 -4.55 -37.47
C ASP A 14 -4.23 -3.75 -36.16
N ALA A 15 -3.81 -4.34 -35.04
CA ALA A 15 -3.90 -3.70 -33.72
C ALA A 15 -2.70 -4.03 -32.80
N VAL A 16 -2.17 -3.00 -32.12
CA VAL A 16 -1.30 -3.17 -30.95
C VAL A 16 -2.07 -2.78 -29.69
N VAL A 17 -2.05 -3.65 -28.69
CA VAL A 17 -2.62 -3.40 -27.36
C VAL A 17 -1.49 -3.26 -26.35
N VAL A 18 -1.48 -2.16 -25.59
CA VAL A 18 -0.43 -1.87 -24.61
C VAL A 18 -0.96 -2.13 -23.20
N GLY A 19 -0.41 -3.13 -22.51
CA GLY A 19 -0.83 -3.56 -21.16
C GLY A 19 -1.92 -4.64 -21.16
N SER A 20 -1.85 -5.54 -20.19
CA SER A 20 -2.71 -6.74 -20.08
C SER A 20 -3.77 -6.70 -18.96
N GLY A 21 -4.06 -5.52 -18.40
CA GLY A 21 -5.14 -5.33 -17.43
C GLY A 21 -6.54 -5.39 -18.07
N PHE A 22 -7.60 -5.14 -17.27
CA PHE A 22 -9.00 -5.28 -17.68
C PHE A 22 -9.32 -4.67 -19.06
N GLY A 23 -8.87 -3.44 -19.33
CA GLY A 23 -9.10 -2.80 -20.62
C GLY A 23 -8.38 -3.48 -21.78
N GLY A 24 -7.09 -3.76 -21.61
CA GLY A 24 -6.24 -4.34 -22.66
C GLY A 24 -6.59 -5.79 -22.97
N SER A 25 -6.85 -6.62 -21.95
CA SER A 25 -7.21 -8.03 -22.16
C SER A 25 -8.55 -8.18 -22.89
N VAL A 26 -9.56 -7.37 -22.53
CA VAL A 26 -10.86 -7.35 -23.20
C VAL A 26 -10.70 -6.93 -24.66
N ALA A 27 -10.00 -5.81 -24.91
CA ALA A 27 -9.77 -5.33 -26.27
C ALA A 27 -9.00 -6.35 -27.12
N ALA A 28 -7.93 -6.96 -26.59
CA ALA A 28 -7.14 -7.94 -27.32
C ALA A 28 -7.96 -9.19 -27.71
N TYR A 29 -8.75 -9.73 -26.77
CA TYR A 29 -9.65 -10.85 -27.06
C TYR A 29 -10.66 -10.51 -28.15
N ARG A 30 -11.41 -9.41 -28.00
CA ARG A 30 -12.50 -9.07 -28.92
C ARG A 30 -12.00 -8.75 -30.34
N LEU A 31 -10.81 -8.16 -30.45
CA LEU A 31 -10.16 -7.91 -31.75
C LEU A 31 -9.63 -9.20 -32.38
N ALA A 32 -9.03 -10.11 -31.61
CA ALA A 32 -8.53 -11.40 -32.11
C ALA A 32 -9.67 -12.35 -32.48
N GLU A 33 -10.75 -12.39 -31.69
CA GLU A 33 -11.98 -13.13 -31.98
C GLU A 33 -12.60 -12.70 -33.33
N ALA A 34 -12.50 -11.41 -33.66
CA ALA A 34 -12.91 -10.87 -34.96
C ALA A 34 -11.92 -11.15 -36.11
N GLY A 35 -10.84 -11.91 -35.86
CA GLY A 35 -9.85 -12.33 -36.87
C GLY A 35 -8.80 -11.28 -37.23
N LEU A 36 -8.65 -10.21 -36.43
CA LEU A 36 -7.60 -9.20 -36.64
C LEU A 36 -6.25 -9.71 -36.12
N SER A 37 -5.16 -9.30 -36.76
CA SER A 37 -3.82 -9.52 -36.22
C SER A 37 -3.55 -8.59 -35.03
N VAL A 38 -3.48 -9.17 -33.84
CA VAL A 38 -3.31 -8.45 -32.56
C VAL A 38 -1.97 -8.79 -31.94
N VAL A 39 -1.20 -7.78 -31.56
CA VAL A 39 -0.03 -7.93 -30.67
C VAL A 39 -0.32 -7.22 -29.35
N LEU A 40 -0.29 -7.96 -28.24
CA LEU A 40 -0.36 -7.41 -26.89
C LEU A 40 1.05 -7.29 -26.29
N LEU A 41 1.40 -6.10 -25.78
CA LEU A 41 2.68 -5.83 -25.13
C LEU A 41 2.46 -5.63 -23.62
N GLU A 42 2.92 -6.58 -22.81
CA GLU A 42 2.91 -6.50 -21.35
C GLU A 42 4.33 -6.31 -20.81
N ARG A 43 4.54 -5.30 -19.94
CA ARG A 43 5.84 -5.01 -19.34
C ARG A 43 6.30 -6.11 -18.38
N GLY A 44 5.37 -6.74 -17.68
CA GLY A 44 5.63 -7.71 -16.62
C GLY A 44 5.74 -9.17 -17.06
N GLN A 45 5.91 -10.05 -16.08
CA GLN A 45 6.04 -11.50 -16.25
C GLN A 45 4.68 -12.24 -16.22
N PRO A 46 4.57 -13.45 -16.78
CA PRO A 46 3.46 -14.36 -16.50
C PRO A 46 3.60 -14.98 -15.10
N TYR A 47 2.47 -15.15 -14.40
CA TYR A 47 2.42 -15.77 -13.06
C TYR A 47 1.46 -16.97 -13.05
N PRO A 48 1.92 -18.17 -13.44
CA PRO A 48 1.09 -19.37 -13.35
C PRO A 48 0.77 -19.73 -11.89
N PRO A 49 -0.35 -20.44 -11.63
CA PRO A 49 -0.60 -21.14 -10.37
C PRO A 49 0.65 -21.87 -9.85
N GLY A 50 1.08 -21.53 -8.63
CA GLY A 50 2.30 -22.02 -7.98
C GLY A 50 3.49 -21.06 -8.04
N ALA A 51 3.48 -20.04 -8.92
CA ALA A 51 4.57 -19.07 -9.06
C ALA A 51 4.38 -17.76 -8.28
N PHE A 52 3.28 -17.59 -7.54
CA PHE A 52 3.08 -16.40 -6.71
C PHE A 52 3.91 -16.49 -5.43
N PRO A 53 4.65 -15.43 -5.06
CA PRO A 53 5.60 -15.42 -3.95
C PRO A 53 4.91 -15.68 -2.61
N ARG A 54 5.56 -16.44 -1.71
CA ARG A 54 5.03 -16.74 -0.37
C ARG A 54 6.06 -16.61 0.75
N SER A 55 7.35 -16.71 0.46
CA SER A 55 8.43 -16.42 1.40
C SER A 55 8.81 -14.93 1.40
N PRO A 56 9.36 -14.38 2.50
CA PRO A 56 9.90 -13.01 2.53
C PRO A 56 10.98 -12.76 1.46
N ALA A 57 11.77 -13.78 1.11
CA ALA A 57 12.83 -13.69 0.12
C ALA A 57 12.33 -13.61 -1.33
N GLU A 58 11.16 -14.19 -1.62
CA GLU A 58 10.46 -14.03 -2.89
C GLU A 58 9.70 -12.69 -2.92
N MET A 59 9.00 -12.33 -1.82
CA MET A 59 8.29 -11.05 -1.70
C MET A 59 9.22 -9.85 -1.86
N GLY A 60 10.45 -9.90 -1.34
CA GLY A 60 11.46 -8.85 -1.55
C GLY A 60 11.91 -8.69 -3.02
N ARG A 61 11.73 -9.73 -3.85
CA ARG A 61 11.98 -9.72 -5.30
C ARG A 61 10.71 -9.52 -6.13
N ALA A 62 9.54 -9.49 -5.49
CA ALA A 62 8.24 -9.35 -6.14
C ALA A 62 7.90 -7.91 -6.55
N PHE A 63 8.81 -6.95 -6.37
CA PHE A 63 8.63 -5.56 -6.82
C PHE A 63 9.11 -5.32 -8.25
N TRP A 64 8.51 -4.34 -8.92
CA TRP A 64 8.89 -3.84 -10.24
C TRP A 64 9.82 -2.63 -10.12
N ASP A 65 11.11 -2.81 -10.39
CA ASP A 65 12.11 -1.73 -10.52
C ASP A 65 13.21 -2.22 -11.50
N PRO A 66 12.97 -2.16 -12.84
CA PRO A 66 13.93 -2.64 -13.85
C PRO A 66 15.29 -1.96 -13.78
N ASP A 67 15.37 -0.71 -13.31
CA ASP A 67 16.63 0.01 -13.11
C ASP A 67 17.44 -0.56 -11.93
N ALA A 68 16.78 -1.18 -10.95
CA ALA A 68 17.38 -2.01 -9.90
C ALA A 68 17.50 -3.51 -10.29
N GLY A 69 17.03 -3.91 -11.48
CA GLY A 69 17.01 -5.30 -11.93
C GLY A 69 15.90 -6.15 -11.30
N LEU A 70 14.86 -5.52 -10.74
CA LEU A 70 13.70 -6.18 -10.16
C LEU A 70 12.54 -6.19 -11.18
N TYR A 71 11.96 -7.35 -11.43
CA TYR A 71 10.95 -7.57 -12.47
C TYR A 71 9.68 -8.24 -11.93
N GLY A 72 9.40 -8.07 -10.63
CA GLY A 72 8.24 -8.66 -9.96
C GLY A 72 6.91 -7.94 -10.24
N MET A 73 5.81 -8.48 -9.71
CA MET A 73 4.47 -7.99 -10.02
C MET A 73 4.07 -6.66 -9.35
N PHE A 74 4.64 -6.27 -8.22
CA PHE A 74 4.17 -5.10 -7.45
C PHE A 74 4.89 -3.81 -7.87
N ASP A 75 4.15 -2.85 -8.39
CA ASP A 75 4.66 -1.53 -8.79
C ASP A 75 4.04 -0.44 -7.89
N VAL A 76 4.88 0.27 -7.14
CA VAL A 76 4.43 1.20 -6.08
C VAL A 76 4.69 2.65 -6.49
N TRP A 77 3.61 3.39 -6.65
CA TRP A 77 3.62 4.80 -7.03
C TRP A 77 3.35 5.68 -5.80
N SER A 78 4.37 6.41 -5.33
CA SER A 78 4.24 7.37 -4.22
C SER A 78 4.13 8.81 -4.75
N PHE A 79 3.02 9.48 -4.45
CA PHE A 79 2.79 10.88 -4.82
C PHE A 79 2.62 11.79 -3.59
N LYS A 80 2.40 13.08 -3.83
CA LYS A 80 2.07 14.04 -2.77
C LYS A 80 0.59 13.92 -2.42
N GLY A 81 0.27 13.15 -1.39
CA GLY A 81 -1.09 13.04 -0.81
C GLY A 81 -1.76 11.69 -1.05
N CYS A 82 -1.25 10.88 -1.97
CA CYS A 82 -1.69 9.50 -2.17
C CYS A 82 -0.50 8.61 -2.54
N ASP A 83 -0.61 7.35 -2.13
CA ASP A 83 0.23 6.23 -2.54
C ASP A 83 -0.66 5.23 -3.29
N SER A 84 -0.10 4.48 -4.23
CA SER A 84 -0.84 3.48 -4.98
C SER A 84 0.00 2.26 -5.30
N VAL A 85 -0.64 1.09 -5.31
CA VAL A 85 -0.03 -0.18 -5.68
C VAL A 85 -0.75 -0.69 -6.92
N VAL A 86 -0.01 -0.87 -8.01
CA VAL A 86 -0.50 -1.45 -9.27
C VAL A 86 0.35 -2.66 -9.64
N SER A 87 -0.05 -3.37 -10.69
CA SER A 87 0.63 -4.59 -11.12
C SER A 87 1.51 -4.39 -12.36
N ALA A 88 2.57 -5.18 -12.45
CA ALA A 88 3.43 -5.40 -13.61
C ALA A 88 3.53 -6.91 -13.87
N GLY A 89 2.47 -7.50 -14.44
CA GLY A 89 2.39 -8.92 -14.76
C GLY A 89 1.28 -9.19 -15.76
N LEU A 90 1.31 -10.36 -16.40
CA LEU A 90 0.31 -10.78 -17.38
C LEU A 90 -1.07 -10.96 -16.71
N GLY A 91 -2.02 -10.10 -17.06
CA GLY A 91 -3.32 -9.94 -16.38
C GLY A 91 -3.42 -8.66 -15.55
N GLY A 92 -2.33 -7.87 -15.44
CA GLY A 92 -2.30 -6.59 -14.75
C GLY A 92 -2.86 -6.65 -13.33
N GLY A 93 -3.68 -5.66 -12.97
CA GLY A 93 -4.29 -5.55 -11.64
C GLY A 93 -5.14 -6.75 -11.22
N SER A 94 -5.62 -7.57 -12.15
CA SER A 94 -6.38 -8.79 -11.80
C SER A 94 -5.54 -9.83 -11.05
N LEU A 95 -4.20 -9.76 -11.14
CA LEU A 95 -3.30 -10.60 -10.34
C LEU A 95 -3.37 -10.24 -8.85
N ILE A 96 -3.60 -8.98 -8.48
CA ILE A 96 -3.46 -8.46 -7.10
C ILE A 96 -4.72 -7.78 -6.51
N TYR A 97 -5.84 -7.75 -7.23
CA TYR A 97 -7.11 -7.24 -6.69
C TYR A 97 -7.90 -8.27 -5.86
N ALA A 98 -8.88 -7.80 -5.09
CA ALA A 98 -9.71 -8.62 -4.21
C ALA A 98 -10.97 -9.24 -4.87
N ASN A 99 -11.01 -9.33 -6.20
CA ASN A 99 -12.03 -10.04 -7.01
C ASN A 99 -13.46 -9.48 -7.08
N VAL A 100 -13.78 -8.39 -6.41
CA VAL A 100 -15.15 -7.85 -6.43
C VAL A 100 -15.53 -7.29 -7.81
N LEU A 101 -16.72 -7.65 -8.29
CA LEU A 101 -17.33 -7.22 -9.54
C LEU A 101 -18.69 -6.58 -9.25
N LEU A 102 -18.67 -5.35 -8.72
CA LEU A 102 -19.86 -4.54 -8.49
C LEU A 102 -20.12 -3.62 -9.69
N ARG A 103 -21.35 -3.59 -10.21
CA ARG A 103 -21.76 -2.64 -11.24
C ARG A 103 -21.85 -1.22 -10.65
N LYS A 104 -21.45 -0.21 -11.42
CA LYS A 104 -21.68 1.20 -11.05
C LYS A 104 -23.19 1.46 -10.96
N ASP A 105 -23.62 2.15 -9.91
CA ASP A 105 -25.02 2.51 -9.71
C ASP A 105 -25.50 3.48 -10.79
N GLU A 106 -26.76 3.38 -11.20
CA GLU A 106 -27.34 4.18 -12.29
C GLU A 106 -27.30 5.68 -12.01
N ASN A 107 -27.58 6.06 -10.76
CA ASN A 107 -27.57 7.46 -10.35
C ASN A 107 -26.16 8.04 -10.20
N TRP A 108 -25.12 7.19 -10.19
CA TRP A 108 -23.75 7.59 -9.87
C TRP A 108 -22.92 7.93 -11.12
N PHE A 109 -23.49 7.87 -12.33
CA PHE A 109 -22.85 8.29 -13.59
C PHE A 109 -22.76 9.83 -13.73
N VAL A 110 -22.20 10.46 -12.70
CA VAL A 110 -21.99 11.92 -12.60
C VAL A 110 -20.63 12.23 -11.99
N ASN A 111 -20.11 13.42 -12.29
CA ASN A 111 -19.01 14.05 -11.57
C ASN A 111 -19.57 15.12 -10.63
N ASP A 112 -19.16 15.09 -9.37
CA ASP A 112 -19.51 16.13 -8.41
C ASP A 112 -18.69 17.41 -8.66
N LEU A 113 -19.38 18.54 -8.82
CA LEU A 113 -18.76 19.86 -8.98
C LEU A 113 -18.76 20.66 -7.67
N PRO A 114 -17.85 21.64 -7.52
CA PRO A 114 -17.89 22.59 -6.41
C PRO A 114 -19.26 23.28 -6.30
N GLY A 115 -19.81 23.34 -5.10
CA GLY A 115 -21.13 23.93 -4.83
C GLY A 115 -22.32 22.97 -4.93
N GLY A 116 -22.10 21.67 -5.19
CA GLY A 116 -23.16 20.65 -5.16
C GLY A 116 -23.93 20.49 -6.48
N ALA A 117 -23.37 21.00 -7.59
CA ALA A 117 -23.86 20.68 -8.92
C ALA A 117 -23.24 19.35 -9.42
N HIS A 118 -23.90 18.70 -10.38
CA HIS A 118 -23.48 17.43 -10.95
C HIS A 118 -23.35 17.55 -12.47
N GLU A 119 -22.27 17.01 -13.04
CA GLU A 119 -22.04 16.90 -14.48
C GLU A 119 -22.24 15.44 -14.90
N PRO A 120 -23.15 15.10 -15.83
CA PRO A 120 -23.35 13.71 -16.25
C PRO A 120 -22.10 13.16 -16.97
N TRP A 121 -21.85 11.86 -16.81
CA TRP A 121 -20.83 11.16 -17.59
C TRP A 121 -21.26 11.06 -19.07
N PRO A 122 -20.32 10.99 -20.04
CA PRO A 122 -20.63 10.74 -21.45
C PRO A 122 -21.22 9.35 -21.76
N ILE A 123 -21.39 8.49 -20.73
CA ILE A 123 -21.96 7.15 -20.78
C ILE A 123 -22.91 6.97 -19.58
N SER A 124 -23.94 6.16 -19.75
CA SER A 124 -24.94 5.83 -18.72
C SER A 124 -24.81 4.38 -18.23
N ARG A 125 -25.67 3.99 -17.29
CA ARG A 125 -25.80 2.59 -16.89
C ARG A 125 -26.35 1.70 -18.01
N ALA A 126 -27.37 2.19 -18.73
CA ALA A 126 -27.98 1.49 -19.85
C ALA A 126 -26.99 1.23 -21.00
N ASP A 127 -26.01 2.13 -21.21
CA ASP A 127 -24.90 1.91 -22.15
C ASP A 127 -24.02 0.72 -21.77
N LEU A 128 -23.88 0.42 -20.46
CA LEU A 128 -22.93 -0.58 -19.96
C LEU A 128 -23.57 -1.91 -19.56
N ASP A 129 -24.87 -1.99 -19.25
CA ASP A 129 -25.49 -3.24 -18.79
C ASP A 129 -25.29 -4.46 -19.71
N PRO A 130 -25.44 -4.38 -21.05
CA PRO A 130 -25.14 -5.50 -21.94
C PRO A 130 -23.69 -5.99 -21.85
N HIS A 131 -22.77 -5.06 -21.60
CA HIS A 131 -21.33 -5.32 -21.48
C HIS A 131 -20.94 -5.79 -20.06
N TYR A 132 -21.64 -5.34 -19.02
CA TYR A 132 -21.55 -5.92 -17.68
C TYR A 132 -21.96 -7.39 -17.71
N ASP A 133 -23.10 -7.71 -18.33
CA ASP A 133 -23.57 -9.09 -18.50
C ASP A 133 -22.55 -9.95 -19.27
N ALA A 134 -21.88 -9.39 -20.28
CA ALA A 134 -20.84 -10.09 -21.05
C ALA A 134 -19.58 -10.36 -20.22
N VAL A 135 -19.08 -9.37 -19.49
CA VAL A 135 -17.88 -9.49 -18.64
C VAL A 135 -18.13 -10.44 -17.46
N GLU A 136 -19.28 -10.33 -16.79
CA GLU A 136 -19.63 -11.22 -15.67
C GLU A 136 -19.70 -12.69 -16.11
N ARG A 137 -20.25 -12.97 -17.30
CA ARG A 137 -20.22 -14.33 -17.89
C ARG A 137 -18.79 -14.79 -18.22
N MET A 138 -17.99 -13.94 -18.87
CA MET A 138 -16.64 -14.30 -19.32
C MET A 138 -15.65 -14.55 -18.16
N ILE A 139 -15.77 -13.76 -17.09
CA ILE A 139 -14.94 -13.92 -15.88
C ILE A 139 -15.50 -15.01 -14.94
N GLY A 140 -16.75 -15.45 -15.14
CA GLY A 140 -17.41 -16.42 -14.27
C GLY A 140 -17.69 -15.82 -12.89
N ALA A 141 -18.34 -14.65 -12.85
CA ALA A 141 -18.69 -13.96 -11.62
C ALA A 141 -19.70 -14.78 -10.79
N ALA A 142 -19.38 -15.01 -9.51
CA ALA A 142 -20.24 -15.75 -8.58
C ALA A 142 -20.24 -15.11 -7.19
N PRO A 143 -21.39 -15.00 -6.49
CA PRO A 143 -21.41 -14.55 -5.10
C PRO A 143 -20.71 -15.56 -4.19
N TYR A 144 -20.28 -15.12 -3.01
CA TYR A 144 -19.72 -16.01 -2.00
C TYR A 144 -20.80 -17.00 -1.49
N PRO A 145 -20.60 -18.33 -1.57
CA PRO A 145 -21.65 -19.33 -1.28
C PRO A 145 -21.77 -19.60 0.23
N LEU A 146 -22.09 -18.56 1.02
CA LEU A 146 -22.18 -18.60 2.49
C LEU A 146 -23.21 -19.61 3.03
N ASP A 147 -24.15 -20.06 2.21
CA ASP A 147 -25.15 -21.10 2.55
C ASP A 147 -24.59 -22.53 2.52
N ARG A 148 -23.35 -22.74 2.06
CA ARG A 148 -22.75 -24.07 1.84
C ARG A 148 -21.59 -24.36 2.77
N VAL A 149 -21.50 -25.61 3.25
CA VAL A 149 -20.32 -26.08 4.00
C VAL A 149 -19.12 -26.21 3.04
N PRO A 150 -17.90 -25.75 3.39
CA PRO A 150 -17.48 -25.12 4.66
C PRO A 150 -17.33 -23.58 4.57
N TYR A 151 -18.02 -22.95 3.63
CA TYR A 151 -18.04 -21.50 3.39
C TYR A 151 -18.89 -20.76 4.44
N ASP A 152 -19.95 -21.42 4.91
CA ASP A 152 -20.78 -21.06 6.07
C ASP A 152 -19.97 -20.68 7.31
N ASN A 153 -18.85 -21.37 7.55
CA ASN A 153 -17.92 -21.05 8.62
C ASN A 153 -16.95 -19.92 8.23
N THR A 154 -17.46 -18.70 7.98
CA THR A 154 -16.64 -17.51 7.68
C THR A 154 -17.00 -16.35 8.61
N PRO A 155 -16.35 -16.23 9.78
CA PRO A 155 -16.81 -15.35 10.85
C PRO A 155 -16.87 -13.85 10.50
N LYS A 156 -15.94 -13.34 9.68
CA LYS A 156 -15.98 -11.94 9.21
C LYS A 156 -17.24 -11.61 8.41
N THR A 157 -17.73 -12.55 7.60
CA THR A 157 -18.92 -12.37 6.75
C THR A 157 -20.17 -12.20 7.61
N HIS A 158 -20.34 -13.08 8.60
CA HIS A 158 -21.42 -12.99 9.59
C HIS A 158 -21.31 -11.72 10.43
N ALA A 159 -20.11 -11.37 10.90
CA ALA A 159 -19.90 -10.14 11.66
C ALA A 159 -20.30 -8.87 10.87
N MET A 160 -19.99 -8.80 9.57
CA MET A 160 -20.43 -7.68 8.73
C MET A 160 -21.93 -7.67 8.46
N GLN A 161 -22.58 -8.84 8.37
CA GLN A 161 -24.04 -8.95 8.26
C GLN A 161 -24.74 -8.50 9.56
N ASP A 162 -24.25 -8.94 10.72
CA ASP A 162 -24.73 -8.50 12.04
C ASP A 162 -24.60 -6.97 12.17
N ALA A 163 -23.41 -6.43 11.90
CA ALA A 163 -23.13 -4.99 12.03
C ALA A 163 -23.98 -4.15 11.07
N ALA A 164 -24.19 -4.61 9.84
CA ALA A 164 -25.08 -3.93 8.91
C ALA A 164 -26.54 -3.96 9.38
N ALA A 165 -27.02 -5.11 9.87
CA ALA A 165 -28.39 -5.25 10.36
C ALA A 165 -28.66 -4.35 11.57
N GLU A 166 -27.74 -4.26 12.54
CA GLU A 166 -27.89 -3.40 13.72
C GLU A 166 -27.80 -1.90 13.37
N LEU A 167 -26.98 -1.53 12.40
CA LEU A 167 -26.88 -0.15 11.89
C LEU A 167 -27.99 0.23 10.88
N GLY A 168 -28.88 -0.70 10.52
CA GLY A 168 -29.93 -0.48 9.51
C GLY A 168 -29.40 -0.26 8.09
N LEU A 169 -28.24 -0.84 7.76
CA LEU A 169 -27.56 -0.73 6.47
C LEU A 169 -27.76 -1.98 5.61
N GLN A 170 -27.77 -1.80 4.29
CA GLN A 170 -27.84 -2.92 3.35
C GLN A 170 -26.46 -3.57 3.18
N CYS A 171 -26.34 -4.83 3.59
CA CYS A 171 -25.20 -5.69 3.28
C CYS A 171 -25.57 -6.70 2.18
N THR A 172 -24.66 -6.93 1.25
CA THR A 172 -24.78 -7.94 0.18
C THR A 172 -23.53 -8.81 0.10
N LEU A 173 -23.67 -10.00 -0.48
CA LEU A 173 -22.53 -10.82 -0.93
C LEU A 173 -22.29 -10.47 -2.40
N PRO A 174 -21.30 -9.61 -2.73
CA PRO A 174 -21.13 -9.13 -4.10
C PRO A 174 -20.65 -10.25 -5.02
N PRO A 175 -20.87 -10.16 -6.35
CA PRO A 175 -20.26 -11.07 -7.30
C PRO A 175 -18.73 -11.00 -7.23
N LEU A 176 -18.09 -12.16 -7.16
CA LEU A 176 -16.64 -12.32 -7.09
C LEU A 176 -16.12 -13.06 -8.33
N ALA A 177 -14.98 -12.62 -8.85
CA ALA A 177 -14.18 -13.33 -9.84
C ALA A 177 -13.42 -14.52 -9.22
N VAL A 178 -14.13 -15.44 -8.58
CA VAL A 178 -13.55 -16.58 -7.86
C VAL A 178 -14.36 -17.84 -8.16
N SER A 179 -13.67 -18.89 -8.60
CA SER A 179 -14.26 -20.21 -8.84
C SER A 179 -14.44 -20.96 -7.53
N PHE A 180 -15.70 -21.13 -7.13
CA PHE A 180 -16.10 -21.93 -5.96
C PHE A 180 -16.53 -23.37 -6.28
N ALA A 181 -16.81 -23.67 -7.56
CA ALA A 181 -17.21 -24.98 -8.05
C ALA A 181 -16.41 -25.37 -9.32
N GLU A 182 -16.41 -26.65 -9.69
CA GLU A 182 -15.68 -27.18 -10.87
C GLU A 182 -16.09 -26.49 -12.18
N ARG A 183 -17.35 -26.03 -12.25
CA ARG A 183 -17.99 -25.35 -13.37
C ARG A 183 -19.00 -24.31 -12.86
N PRO A 184 -19.32 -23.26 -13.63
CA PRO A 184 -20.40 -22.33 -13.29
C PRO A 184 -21.72 -23.07 -12.98
N GLY A 185 -22.39 -22.70 -11.89
CA GLY A 185 -23.61 -23.35 -11.41
C GLY A 185 -23.44 -24.77 -10.84
N GLY A 186 -22.21 -25.29 -10.73
CA GLY A 186 -21.93 -26.54 -10.01
C GLY A 186 -22.01 -26.40 -8.49
N GLU A 187 -22.01 -27.52 -7.79
CA GLU A 187 -21.96 -27.55 -6.33
C GLU A 187 -20.61 -26.98 -5.81
N PRO A 188 -20.62 -26.00 -4.89
CA PRO A 188 -19.41 -25.44 -4.32
C PRO A 188 -18.59 -26.47 -3.53
N GLY A 189 -17.26 -26.37 -3.61
CA GLY A 189 -16.36 -27.20 -2.83
C GLY A 189 -14.91 -26.70 -2.87
N ILE A 190 -14.13 -27.07 -1.87
CA ILE A 190 -12.73 -26.66 -1.72
C ILE A 190 -11.80 -27.53 -2.58
N SER A 191 -10.85 -26.90 -3.27
CA SER A 191 -9.79 -27.56 -4.05
C SER A 191 -10.28 -28.54 -5.12
N LEU A 192 -11.50 -28.39 -5.62
CA LEU A 192 -12.01 -29.19 -6.74
C LEU A 192 -11.31 -28.77 -8.04
N PRO A 193 -11.05 -29.69 -9.00
CA PRO A 193 -10.45 -29.32 -10.28
C PRO A 193 -11.39 -28.41 -11.08
N ILE A 194 -10.91 -27.27 -11.55
CA ILE A 194 -11.69 -26.39 -12.41
C ILE A 194 -11.66 -26.95 -13.83
N VAL A 195 -12.84 -27.03 -14.46
CA VAL A 195 -12.98 -27.37 -15.87
C VAL A 195 -12.81 -26.10 -16.70
N ASP A 196 -11.75 -26.02 -17.49
CA ASP A 196 -11.47 -24.88 -18.37
C ASP A 196 -12.57 -24.70 -19.44
N ALA A 197 -12.76 -23.47 -19.91
CA ALA A 197 -13.85 -23.05 -20.81
C ALA A 197 -13.67 -23.49 -22.28
N GLY A 198 -13.06 -24.66 -22.52
CA GLY A 198 -12.84 -25.25 -23.85
C GLY A 198 -11.59 -24.77 -24.59
N TYR A 199 -11.11 -23.54 -24.31
CA TYR A 199 -9.85 -23.01 -24.87
C TYR A 199 -8.60 -23.28 -24.00
N GLY A 200 -8.77 -23.89 -22.82
CA GLY A 200 -7.67 -24.13 -21.86
C GLY A 200 -7.28 -22.86 -21.11
N ASN A 201 -6.03 -22.78 -20.66
CA ASN A 201 -5.45 -21.55 -20.13
C ASN A 201 -3.99 -21.35 -20.60
N ILE A 202 -3.58 -20.09 -20.77
CA ILE A 202 -2.28 -19.64 -21.33
C ILE A 202 -1.05 -20.20 -20.61
N HIS A 203 -1.19 -20.61 -19.35
CA HIS A 203 -0.11 -21.20 -18.58
C HIS A 203 0.04 -22.72 -18.81
N GLY A 204 -0.98 -23.37 -19.37
CA GLY A 204 -1.03 -24.82 -19.56
C GLY A 204 -1.04 -25.63 -18.26
N VAL A 205 -1.36 -25.03 -17.11
CA VAL A 205 -1.37 -25.69 -15.80
C VAL A 205 -2.80 -25.89 -15.27
N PRO A 206 -3.08 -26.99 -14.54
CA PRO A 206 -4.38 -27.20 -13.91
C PRO A 206 -4.69 -26.13 -12.85
N ARG A 207 -5.99 -25.83 -12.70
CA ARG A 207 -6.53 -24.87 -11.72
C ARG A 207 -7.48 -25.58 -10.77
N ARG A 208 -7.64 -25.04 -9.55
CA ARG A 208 -8.49 -25.61 -8.50
C ARG A 208 -9.35 -24.53 -7.84
N THR A 209 -10.50 -24.90 -7.29
CA THR A 209 -11.43 -23.98 -6.63
C THR A 209 -10.88 -23.44 -5.31
N CYS A 210 -11.48 -22.33 -4.84
CA CYS A 210 -10.98 -21.55 -3.71
C CYS A 210 -10.82 -22.39 -2.42
N GLN A 211 -9.67 -22.25 -1.77
CA GLN A 211 -9.35 -22.90 -0.48
C GLN A 211 -9.61 -22.03 0.76
N LEU A 212 -10.24 -20.86 0.60
CA LEU A 212 -10.53 -19.93 1.70
C LEU A 212 -9.29 -19.39 2.45
N CYS A 213 -8.18 -19.17 1.73
CA CYS A 213 -6.86 -18.86 2.30
C CYS A 213 -6.53 -17.36 2.51
N GLY A 214 -7.41 -16.43 2.13
CA GLY A 214 -7.20 -14.98 2.33
C GLY A 214 -6.13 -14.33 1.46
N GLU A 215 -5.54 -15.04 0.49
CA GLU A 215 -4.33 -14.60 -0.23
C GLU A 215 -4.59 -13.76 -1.51
N CYS A 216 -5.82 -13.29 -1.76
CA CYS A 216 -6.19 -12.74 -3.06
C CYS A 216 -5.28 -11.59 -3.54
N ASP A 217 -4.84 -10.72 -2.63
CA ASP A 217 -4.10 -9.50 -2.97
C ASP A 217 -2.61 -9.74 -3.29
N ILE A 218 -2.13 -10.97 -3.09
CA ILE A 218 -0.78 -11.44 -3.45
C ILE A 218 -0.82 -12.56 -4.51
N GLY A 219 -1.93 -12.62 -5.26
CA GLY A 219 -2.20 -13.62 -6.28
C GLY A 219 -2.50 -15.01 -5.73
N CYS A 220 -2.93 -15.92 -6.60
CA CYS A 220 -3.57 -17.18 -6.19
C CYS A 220 -2.83 -18.40 -6.73
N ASN A 221 -2.07 -19.09 -5.87
CA ASN A 221 -1.32 -20.29 -6.25
C ASN A 221 -2.19 -21.50 -6.64
N GLU A 222 -3.49 -21.47 -6.35
CA GLU A 222 -4.46 -22.51 -6.75
C GLU A 222 -5.09 -22.25 -8.13
N GLY A 223 -4.96 -21.03 -8.69
CA GLY A 223 -5.70 -20.63 -9.90
C GLY A 223 -7.21 -20.44 -9.70
N ALA A 224 -7.70 -20.50 -8.46
CA ALA A 224 -9.11 -20.29 -8.09
C ALA A 224 -9.62 -18.88 -8.43
N LYS A 225 -8.70 -17.91 -8.44
CA LYS A 225 -8.93 -16.53 -8.85
C LYS A 225 -9.14 -16.50 -10.36
N ASN A 226 -10.23 -15.91 -10.84
CA ASN A 226 -10.48 -15.74 -12.27
C ASN A 226 -9.80 -14.45 -12.77
N SER A 227 -8.48 -14.38 -12.59
CA SER A 227 -7.63 -13.35 -13.17
C SER A 227 -7.61 -13.44 -14.70
N LEU A 228 -7.23 -12.33 -15.34
CA LEU A 228 -7.45 -12.13 -16.79
C LEU A 228 -6.56 -13.00 -17.67
N ASP A 229 -5.45 -13.49 -17.13
CA ASP A 229 -4.62 -14.54 -17.70
C ASP A 229 -5.43 -15.82 -17.95
N HIS A 230 -6.31 -16.22 -17.03
CA HIS A 230 -7.12 -17.43 -17.13
C HIS A 230 -8.40 -17.32 -17.97
N ASN A 231 -8.83 -16.12 -18.38
CA ASN A 231 -10.01 -15.92 -19.21
C ASN A 231 -9.69 -15.11 -20.48
N TYR A 232 -9.78 -13.79 -20.46
CA TYR A 232 -9.64 -12.93 -21.63
C TYR A 232 -8.32 -13.13 -22.38
N LEU A 233 -7.18 -13.25 -21.69
CA LEU A 233 -5.88 -13.43 -22.36
C LEU A 233 -5.70 -14.85 -22.92
N SER A 234 -6.21 -15.88 -22.22
CA SER A 234 -6.26 -17.25 -22.73
C SER A 234 -7.14 -17.36 -23.98
N ALA A 235 -8.29 -16.69 -23.99
CA ALA A 235 -9.16 -16.63 -25.17
C ALA A 235 -8.52 -15.80 -26.30
N ALA A 236 -7.84 -14.70 -26.00
CA ALA A 236 -7.11 -13.92 -27.01
C ALA A 236 -6.01 -14.75 -27.69
N GLU A 237 -5.20 -15.49 -26.92
CA GLU A 237 -4.19 -16.40 -27.45
C GLU A 237 -4.82 -17.53 -28.29
N HIS A 238 -5.93 -18.12 -27.81
CA HIS A 238 -6.68 -19.14 -28.55
C HIS A 238 -7.17 -18.63 -29.91
N HIS A 239 -7.59 -17.37 -29.99
CA HIS A 239 -7.96 -16.69 -31.24
C HIS A 239 -6.76 -16.12 -32.04
N GLY A 240 -5.53 -16.38 -31.61
CA GLY A 240 -4.31 -16.06 -32.37
C GLY A 240 -3.65 -14.72 -32.05
N ALA A 241 -3.99 -14.06 -30.94
CA ALA A 241 -3.26 -12.88 -30.47
C ALA A 241 -1.83 -13.25 -30.03
N ASP A 242 -0.85 -12.44 -30.46
CA ASP A 242 0.55 -12.56 -30.04
C ASP A 242 0.76 -11.78 -28.73
N ILE A 243 0.88 -12.52 -27.62
CA ILE A 243 1.00 -11.98 -26.27
C ILE A 243 2.47 -11.96 -25.84
N ARG A 244 3.05 -10.77 -25.73
CA ARG A 244 4.47 -10.56 -25.44
C ARG A 244 4.66 -10.00 -24.02
N THR A 245 5.06 -10.87 -23.10
CA THR A 245 5.47 -10.50 -21.73
C THR A 245 6.89 -9.95 -21.70
N CYS A 246 7.27 -9.25 -20.62
CA CYS A 246 8.55 -8.55 -20.48
C CYS A 246 8.82 -7.46 -21.56
N HIS A 247 7.78 -7.01 -22.27
CA HIS A 247 7.84 -6.01 -23.35
C HIS A 247 7.27 -4.66 -22.87
N GLU A 248 8.14 -3.77 -22.43
CA GLU A 248 7.74 -2.45 -21.93
C GLU A 248 7.74 -1.40 -23.05
N VAL A 249 6.57 -0.85 -23.35
CA VAL A 249 6.42 0.29 -24.28
C VAL A 249 7.07 1.55 -23.71
N LYS A 250 7.83 2.26 -24.53
CA LYS A 250 8.63 3.44 -24.15
C LYS A 250 8.20 4.74 -24.83
N ALA A 251 7.64 4.68 -26.04
CA ALA A 251 7.13 5.84 -26.78
C ALA A 251 6.08 5.44 -27.84
N LEU A 252 5.19 6.36 -28.16
CA LEU A 252 4.10 6.20 -29.14
C LEU A 252 4.17 7.35 -30.16
N ARG A 253 3.96 7.10 -31.45
CA ARG A 253 3.99 8.13 -32.50
C ARG A 253 2.98 7.85 -33.62
N PRO A 254 2.25 8.84 -34.16
CA PRO A 254 1.43 8.65 -35.36
C PRO A 254 2.33 8.48 -36.60
N ARG A 255 1.86 7.71 -37.59
CA ARG A 255 2.59 7.44 -38.84
C ARG A 255 2.18 8.41 -39.96
N PRO A 256 3.12 8.83 -40.84
CA PRO A 256 2.78 9.44 -42.12
C PRO A 256 1.93 8.46 -42.95
N GLY A 257 0.68 8.85 -43.25
CA GLY A 257 -0.27 8.01 -44.00
C GLY A 257 -1.32 7.28 -43.14
N GLY A 258 -1.26 7.38 -41.81
CA GLY A 258 -2.23 6.76 -40.90
C GLY A 258 -1.65 5.59 -40.10
N GLY A 259 -2.30 5.27 -38.98
CA GLY A 259 -1.79 4.30 -38.00
C GLY A 259 -0.68 4.85 -37.10
N TYR A 260 -0.03 3.95 -36.35
CA TYR A 260 0.87 4.27 -35.24
C TYR A 260 2.15 3.44 -35.25
N GLU A 261 3.21 3.99 -34.69
CA GLU A 261 4.45 3.30 -34.32
C GLU A 261 4.55 3.21 -32.79
N VAL A 262 4.91 2.03 -32.31
CA VAL A 262 5.05 1.73 -30.88
C VAL A 262 6.48 1.26 -30.63
N ASP A 263 7.26 2.09 -29.92
CA ASP A 263 8.59 1.73 -29.46
C ASP A 263 8.49 0.97 -28.14
N TYR A 264 9.14 -0.18 -28.06
CA TYR A 264 9.22 -1.00 -26.86
C TYR A 264 10.64 -1.52 -26.62
N VAL A 265 10.90 -1.94 -25.39
CA VAL A 265 12.11 -2.69 -25.01
C VAL A 265 11.70 -4.06 -24.47
N HIS A 266 12.51 -5.08 -24.74
CA HIS A 266 12.36 -6.40 -24.12
C HIS A 266 13.32 -6.51 -22.95
N HIS A 267 12.79 -6.77 -21.76
CA HIS A 267 13.54 -7.01 -20.53
C HIS A 267 14.06 -8.45 -20.49
N ASP A 268 15.39 -8.61 -20.43
CA ASP A 268 16.05 -9.92 -20.34
C ASP A 268 15.99 -10.42 -18.89
N VAL A 269 14.83 -10.97 -18.51
CA VAL A 269 14.59 -11.51 -17.15
C VAL A 269 15.40 -12.80 -16.95
N PRO A 270 16.22 -12.91 -15.88
CA PRO A 270 16.95 -14.13 -15.59
C PRO A 270 16.02 -15.33 -15.39
N ARG A 271 16.31 -16.46 -16.07
CA ARG A 271 15.59 -17.73 -15.89
C ARG A 271 15.75 -18.35 -14.48
N ASP A 272 16.77 -17.94 -13.76
CA ASP A 272 17.02 -18.31 -12.38
C ASP A 272 16.76 -17.07 -11.50
N PRO A 273 15.74 -17.07 -10.62
CA PRO A 273 15.45 -15.93 -9.72
C PRO A 273 16.55 -15.68 -8.68
N PHE A 274 17.51 -16.59 -8.50
CA PHE A 274 18.71 -16.42 -7.68
C PHE A 274 19.91 -15.83 -8.45
N ALA A 275 19.85 -15.78 -9.79
CA ALA A 275 20.92 -15.27 -10.63
C ALA A 275 20.99 -13.73 -10.63
N VAL A 276 21.74 -13.16 -9.68
CA VAL A 276 22.06 -11.72 -9.65
C VAL A 276 22.83 -11.35 -10.91
N SER A 277 22.18 -10.65 -11.85
CA SER A 277 22.79 -10.17 -13.09
C SER A 277 23.76 -9.01 -12.80
N LEU A 278 25.02 -9.33 -12.50
CA LEU A 278 26.12 -8.38 -12.30
C LEU A 278 26.54 -7.63 -13.59
N LYS A 279 25.77 -7.72 -14.69
CA LYS A 279 26.07 -7.05 -15.96
C LYS A 279 25.80 -5.55 -15.82
N LYS A 280 26.81 -4.72 -16.11
CA LYS A 280 26.66 -3.25 -16.20
C LYS A 280 25.47 -2.89 -17.09
N ARG A 281 24.65 -1.94 -16.62
CA ARG A 281 23.47 -1.37 -17.31
C ARG A 281 23.76 -1.13 -18.79
N ARG A 282 23.20 -2.00 -19.64
CA ARG A 282 23.22 -1.85 -21.10
C ARG A 282 21.87 -1.28 -21.49
N ARG A 283 21.85 -0.11 -22.15
CA ARG A 283 20.62 0.47 -22.71
C ARG A 283 19.98 -0.58 -23.62
N LEU A 284 18.79 -1.05 -23.26
CA LEU A 284 18.11 -2.11 -24.00
C LEU A 284 17.84 -1.64 -25.44
N PRO A 285 17.96 -2.53 -26.44
CA PRO A 285 17.67 -2.18 -27.82
C PRO A 285 16.18 -1.85 -27.94
N ILE A 286 15.88 -0.65 -28.44
CA ILE A 286 14.51 -0.27 -28.80
C ILE A 286 14.13 -1.06 -30.05
N ARG A 287 12.94 -1.65 -30.01
CA ARG A 287 12.27 -2.25 -31.16
C ARG A 287 11.02 -1.43 -31.46
N THR A 288 10.61 -1.40 -32.71
CA THR A 288 9.42 -0.68 -33.16
C THR A 288 8.51 -1.66 -33.86
N ILE A 289 7.24 -1.71 -33.44
CA ILE A 289 6.15 -2.34 -34.18
C ILE A 289 5.23 -1.24 -34.71
N THR A 290 4.65 -1.44 -35.88
CA THR A 290 3.67 -0.53 -36.47
C THR A 290 2.28 -1.15 -36.49
N CYS A 291 1.24 -0.34 -36.43
CA CYS A 291 -0.13 -0.81 -36.47
C CYS A 291 -1.09 0.20 -37.09
N ASP A 292 -2.27 -0.26 -37.48
CA ASP A 292 -3.36 0.63 -37.89
C ASP A 292 -4.13 1.17 -36.68
N ARG A 293 -4.32 0.33 -35.66
CA ARG A 293 -5.02 0.68 -34.42
C ARG A 293 -4.11 0.48 -33.21
N LEU A 294 -4.14 1.44 -32.28
CA LEU A 294 -3.37 1.40 -31.04
C LEU A 294 -4.33 1.54 -29.86
N VAL A 295 -4.41 0.50 -29.02
CA VAL A 295 -5.25 0.49 -27.83
C VAL A 295 -4.39 0.58 -26.58
N LEU A 296 -4.61 1.61 -25.77
CA LEU A 296 -3.93 1.82 -24.50
C LEU A 296 -4.73 1.20 -23.36
N GLY A 297 -4.16 0.16 -22.75
CA GLY A 297 -4.68 -0.59 -21.60
C GLY A 297 -3.65 -0.70 -20.46
N ALA A 298 -2.70 0.25 -20.38
CA ALA A 298 -1.58 0.25 -19.45
C ALA A 298 -1.95 0.74 -18.03
N GLY A 299 -3.25 0.97 -17.78
CA GLY A 299 -3.81 1.48 -16.54
C GLY A 299 -3.63 2.99 -16.40
N THR A 300 -4.37 3.58 -15.46
CA THR A 300 -4.41 5.03 -15.21
C THR A 300 -3.04 5.71 -15.25
N TYR A 301 -2.05 5.19 -14.53
CA TYR A 301 -0.71 5.79 -14.54
C TYR A 301 0.09 5.48 -15.81
N GLY A 302 0.07 4.24 -16.30
CA GLY A 302 0.84 3.84 -17.48
C GLY A 302 0.39 4.55 -18.76
N THR A 303 -0.92 4.56 -19.01
CA THR A 303 -1.52 5.23 -20.18
C THR A 303 -1.32 6.74 -20.12
N THR A 304 -1.61 7.38 -18.97
CA THR A 304 -1.38 8.83 -18.79
C THR A 304 0.10 9.19 -18.93
N TYR A 305 1.01 8.38 -18.39
CA TYR A 305 2.46 8.56 -18.53
C TYR A 305 2.91 8.47 -19.99
N LEU A 306 2.49 7.44 -20.73
CA LEU A 306 2.85 7.24 -22.13
C LEU A 306 2.36 8.39 -23.02
N LEU A 307 1.13 8.86 -22.83
CA LEU A 307 0.57 10.00 -23.56
C LEU A 307 1.28 11.31 -23.21
N LEU A 308 1.51 11.60 -21.92
CA LEU A 308 2.24 12.81 -21.51
C LEU A 308 3.68 12.82 -22.02
N LYS A 309 4.36 11.68 -21.98
CA LYS A 309 5.75 11.53 -22.43
C LYS A 309 5.88 11.63 -23.96
N SER A 310 4.88 11.12 -24.68
CA SER A 310 4.87 11.14 -26.14
C SER A 310 4.23 12.41 -26.71
N ARG A 311 3.77 13.36 -25.86
CA ARG A 311 2.92 14.49 -26.25
C ARG A 311 3.47 15.35 -27.40
N GLU A 312 4.79 15.48 -27.51
CA GLU A 312 5.43 16.19 -28.65
C GLU A 312 5.12 15.56 -30.01
N ALA A 313 4.86 14.25 -30.06
CA ALA A 313 4.46 13.53 -31.28
C ALA A 313 2.95 13.61 -31.58
N PHE A 314 2.14 14.14 -30.66
CA PHE A 314 0.68 14.28 -30.79
C PHE A 314 0.26 15.77 -30.75
N PRO A 315 0.61 16.57 -31.76
CA PRO A 315 0.22 17.98 -31.83
C PRO A 315 -1.30 18.10 -31.91
N GLY A 316 -1.90 18.81 -30.94
CA GLY A 316 -3.36 18.94 -30.81
C GLY A 316 -4.00 18.00 -29.78
N LEU A 317 -3.22 17.13 -29.11
CA LEU A 317 -3.72 16.31 -28.00
C LEU A 317 -4.25 17.19 -26.85
N SER A 318 -5.47 16.90 -26.41
CA SER A 318 -6.26 17.69 -25.46
C SER A 318 -5.50 18.11 -24.20
N ASP A 319 -5.76 19.34 -23.74
CA ASP A 319 -5.31 19.85 -22.44
C ASP A 319 -6.04 19.24 -21.23
N ALA A 320 -7.08 18.43 -21.46
CA ALA A 320 -7.65 17.56 -20.43
C ALA A 320 -6.69 16.41 -20.05
N LEU A 321 -5.61 16.16 -20.80
CA LEU A 321 -4.61 15.16 -20.46
C LEU A 321 -3.93 15.50 -19.12
N GLY A 322 -3.92 14.52 -18.23
CA GLY A 322 -3.50 14.64 -16.85
C GLY A 322 -4.57 15.16 -15.90
N THR A 323 -5.84 15.33 -16.30
CA THR A 323 -6.90 15.84 -15.41
C THR A 323 -7.88 14.76 -14.94
N ARG A 324 -8.79 15.13 -14.03
CA ARG A 324 -9.83 14.26 -13.45
C ARG A 324 -9.29 13.02 -12.73
N PHE A 325 -8.08 13.10 -12.15
CA PHE A 325 -7.53 12.00 -11.36
C PHE A 325 -8.28 11.86 -10.02
N SER A 326 -8.66 10.63 -9.69
CA SER A 326 -9.41 10.23 -8.49
C SER A 326 -8.79 8.97 -7.88
N GLY A 327 -8.92 8.84 -6.55
CA GLY A 327 -8.56 7.62 -5.81
C GLY A 327 -9.77 6.73 -5.51
N ASN A 328 -10.89 6.92 -6.22
CA ASN A 328 -12.17 6.23 -6.04
C ASN A 328 -12.73 6.26 -4.60
N GLY A 329 -12.34 7.28 -3.81
CA GLY A 329 -12.68 7.37 -2.40
C GLY A 329 -12.04 6.30 -1.50
N ASP A 330 -10.97 5.64 -1.97
CA ASP A 330 -10.30 4.55 -1.26
C ASP A 330 -9.87 4.94 0.17
N LEU A 331 -10.27 4.10 1.14
CA LEU A 331 -9.94 4.26 2.54
C LEU A 331 -9.72 2.89 3.20
N LEU A 332 -8.54 2.69 3.79
CA LEU A 332 -8.25 1.53 4.64
C LEU A 332 -8.36 1.92 6.12
N THR A 333 -9.07 1.11 6.90
CA THR A 333 -9.11 1.17 8.37
C THR A 333 -9.06 -0.23 8.96
N PHE A 334 -8.93 -0.35 10.27
CA PHE A 334 -8.84 -1.64 10.95
C PHE A 334 -9.76 -1.68 12.17
N LEU A 335 -10.45 -2.81 12.35
CA LEU A 335 -10.99 -3.24 13.62
C LEU A 335 -9.95 -4.11 14.32
N LEU A 336 -9.75 -3.91 15.61
CA LEU A 336 -8.80 -4.65 16.44
C LEU A 336 -9.51 -5.13 17.71
N ARG A 337 -9.08 -6.26 18.29
CA ARG A 337 -9.58 -6.76 19.59
C ARG A 337 -11.10 -6.86 19.69
N ALA A 338 -11.79 -7.34 18.64
CA ALA A 338 -13.23 -7.53 18.69
C ALA A 338 -13.65 -8.42 19.87
N THR A 339 -14.74 -8.06 20.55
CA THR A 339 -15.26 -8.78 21.72
C THR A 339 -16.78 -8.98 21.69
N ASP A 340 -17.22 -10.10 22.26
CA ASP A 340 -18.63 -10.35 22.62
C ASP A 340 -18.68 -10.79 24.08
N ARG A 341 -19.51 -10.12 24.90
CA ARG A 341 -19.70 -10.41 26.34
C ARG A 341 -18.39 -10.61 27.11
N ASN A 342 -17.42 -9.70 26.90
CA ASN A 342 -16.06 -9.74 27.46
C ASN A 342 -15.21 -10.97 27.09
N ARG A 343 -15.54 -11.65 25.98
CA ARG A 343 -14.73 -12.72 25.37
C ARG A 343 -14.26 -12.25 23.99
N VAL A 344 -13.13 -12.77 23.53
CA VAL A 344 -12.61 -12.49 22.18
C VAL A 344 -13.62 -12.97 21.14
N ARG A 345 -14.06 -12.07 20.25
CA ARG A 345 -14.90 -12.39 19.09
C ARG A 345 -13.96 -12.73 17.92
N PRO A 346 -13.92 -13.99 17.46
CA PRO A 346 -13.09 -14.35 16.30
C PRO A 346 -13.71 -13.74 15.04
N LEU A 347 -12.98 -12.85 14.38
CA LEU A 347 -13.30 -12.36 13.03
C LEU A 347 -12.58 -13.20 11.97
N ASN A 348 -11.38 -13.69 12.30
CA ASN A 348 -10.62 -14.66 11.54
C ASN A 348 -10.42 -14.25 10.07
N ALA A 349 -9.92 -13.04 9.86
CA ALA A 349 -9.97 -12.36 8.56
C ALA A 349 -9.17 -13.04 7.43
N SER A 350 -8.23 -13.94 7.79
CA SER A 350 -7.49 -14.82 6.88
C SER A 350 -8.31 -15.96 6.29
N ARG A 351 -9.52 -16.23 6.82
CA ARG A 351 -10.43 -17.24 6.28
C ARG A 351 -11.39 -16.62 5.26
N GLY A 352 -11.48 -17.26 4.09
CA GLY A 352 -12.30 -16.83 2.95
C GLY A 352 -11.50 -16.14 1.85
N PRO A 353 -12.15 -15.70 0.76
CA PRO A 353 -11.62 -14.63 -0.09
C PRO A 353 -11.32 -13.36 0.72
N VAL A 354 -10.47 -12.47 0.21
CA VAL A 354 -10.14 -11.20 0.91
C VAL A 354 -11.42 -10.39 1.21
N ILE A 355 -12.33 -10.27 0.24
CA ILE A 355 -13.63 -9.61 0.42
C ILE A 355 -14.75 -10.63 0.27
N THR A 356 -15.73 -10.60 1.17
CA THR A 356 -16.93 -11.47 1.12
C THR A 356 -18.25 -10.71 1.15
N THR A 357 -18.25 -9.46 1.61
CA THR A 357 -19.41 -8.61 1.83
C THR A 357 -19.21 -7.21 1.26
N ALA A 358 -20.32 -6.54 0.93
CA ALA A 358 -20.35 -5.13 0.61
C ALA A 358 -21.55 -4.47 1.31
N ILE A 359 -21.26 -3.52 2.20
CA ILE A 359 -22.25 -2.64 2.83
C ILE A 359 -22.38 -1.38 1.97
N ARG A 360 -23.58 -1.11 1.44
CA ARG A 360 -23.86 0.08 0.62
C ARG A 360 -24.31 1.24 1.52
N LEU A 361 -23.64 2.39 1.44
CA LEU A 361 -24.11 3.63 2.05
C LEU A 361 -25.00 4.38 1.05
N PRO A 362 -26.21 4.82 1.44
CA PRO A 362 -27.14 5.50 0.53
C PRO A 362 -26.56 6.82 0.03
N ASP A 363 -26.87 7.20 -1.18
CA ASP A 363 -26.49 8.46 -1.81
C ASP A 363 -27.62 9.49 -1.71
N GLU A 364 -27.29 10.78 -1.75
CA GLU A 364 -28.28 11.85 -1.96
C GLU A 364 -28.94 11.74 -3.34
N LEU A 365 -28.24 11.14 -4.32
CA LEU A 365 -28.75 10.82 -5.65
C LEU A 365 -29.64 9.57 -5.69
N ASP A 366 -29.79 8.82 -4.58
CA ASP A 366 -30.69 7.67 -4.48
C ASP A 366 -32.11 8.08 -3.96
N ASP A 367 -32.49 9.35 -4.13
CA ASP A 367 -33.68 9.95 -3.49
C ASP A 367 -33.70 9.82 -1.95
N VAL A 368 -32.52 9.87 -1.31
CA VAL A 368 -32.37 9.88 0.17
C VAL A 368 -31.86 11.24 0.67
N PRO A 369 -32.76 12.21 0.99
CA PRO A 369 -32.36 13.57 1.36
C PRO A 369 -31.41 13.62 2.56
N GLY A 370 -30.26 14.28 2.39
CA GLY A 370 -29.27 14.47 3.44
C GLY A 370 -28.37 13.26 3.72
N ALA A 371 -28.46 12.18 2.93
CA ALA A 371 -27.50 11.08 3.00
C ALA A 371 -26.07 11.53 2.64
N GLY A 372 -25.94 12.46 1.69
CA GLY A 372 -24.67 12.87 1.08
C GLY A 372 -24.11 11.79 0.15
N ARG A 373 -22.92 12.04 -0.40
CA ARG A 373 -22.30 11.15 -1.39
C ARG A 373 -22.14 9.71 -0.90
N GLY A 374 -22.54 8.77 -1.76
CA GLY A 374 -22.57 7.33 -1.57
C GLY A 374 -21.19 6.70 -1.59
N ALA A 375 -21.14 5.51 -0.98
CA ALA A 375 -19.93 4.74 -0.73
C ALA A 375 -20.27 3.27 -0.50
N TYR A 376 -19.24 2.42 -0.56
CA TYR A 376 -19.27 1.05 -0.08
C TYR A 376 -18.26 0.85 1.07
N ILE A 377 -18.57 -0.04 2.00
CA ILE A 377 -17.65 -0.58 3.00
C ILE A 377 -17.61 -2.11 2.82
N GLN A 378 -16.42 -2.67 2.70
CA GLN A 378 -16.17 -4.08 2.45
C GLN A 378 -15.27 -4.65 3.55
N ASP A 379 -15.47 -5.93 3.92
CA ASP A 379 -14.51 -6.66 4.76
C ASP A 379 -13.23 -6.92 3.97
N GLY A 380 -12.08 -6.79 4.62
CA GLY A 380 -10.81 -7.25 4.08
C GLY A 380 -10.41 -8.63 4.62
N GLY A 381 -9.22 -9.05 4.19
CA GLY A 381 -8.55 -10.25 4.68
C GLY A 381 -7.04 -10.08 4.55
N TYR A 382 -6.29 -10.98 5.17
CA TYR A 382 -4.83 -11.04 5.04
C TYR A 382 -4.37 -12.49 4.84
N PRO A 383 -3.24 -12.73 4.17
CA PRO A 383 -2.73 -14.09 3.95
C PRO A 383 -2.44 -14.83 5.26
N GLY A 384 -2.85 -16.10 5.37
CA GLY A 384 -2.63 -16.89 6.60
C GLY A 384 -1.15 -17.06 7.02
N PHE A 385 -0.17 -16.84 6.13
CA PHE A 385 1.24 -16.91 6.52
C PHE A 385 1.73 -15.73 7.38
N THR A 386 0.93 -14.68 7.58
CA THR A 386 1.29 -13.63 8.56
C THR A 386 1.39 -14.21 9.97
N ASP A 387 0.62 -15.25 10.29
CA ASP A 387 0.74 -16.00 11.55
C ASP A 387 2.05 -16.82 11.60
N TRP A 388 2.60 -17.24 10.45
CA TRP A 388 3.86 -18.01 10.37
C TRP A 388 5.13 -17.15 10.49
N ILE A 389 5.06 -15.86 10.12
CA ILE A 389 6.14 -14.89 10.36
C ILE A 389 6.43 -14.76 11.88
N VAL A 390 5.42 -15.02 12.72
CA VAL A 390 5.55 -15.03 14.18
C VAL A 390 6.17 -16.34 14.71
N GLU A 391 6.08 -17.46 13.97
CA GLU A 391 6.44 -18.80 14.46
C GLU A 391 7.77 -19.37 13.93
N ARG A 392 8.43 -18.76 12.92
CA ARG A 392 9.68 -19.34 12.35
C ARG A 392 10.79 -18.34 11.99
N TYR A 393 11.47 -17.86 13.01
CA TYR A 393 12.82 -17.30 12.89
C TYR A 393 13.87 -18.43 12.75
N ASP A 394 14.16 -18.88 11.53
CA ASP A 394 15.50 -19.42 11.20
C ASP A 394 15.73 -19.61 9.68
N VAL A 395 16.40 -18.64 9.02
CA VAL A 395 17.23 -18.85 7.82
C VAL A 395 18.29 -17.75 7.75
N ALA A 396 19.55 -18.07 8.10
CA ALA A 396 20.69 -17.19 7.87
C ALA A 396 21.40 -17.56 6.55
N ASN A 397 21.64 -16.56 5.67
CA ASN A 397 22.87 -16.42 4.83
C ASN A 397 22.80 -15.32 3.74
N ASP A 398 21.63 -14.84 3.33
CA ASP A 398 21.50 -13.91 2.16
C ASP A 398 21.61 -12.40 2.48
N PHE A 399 21.93 -12.02 3.72
CA PHE A 399 21.71 -10.66 4.23
C PHE A 399 22.69 -9.59 3.72
N GLU A 400 23.93 -9.97 3.39
CA GLU A 400 25.04 -9.03 3.17
C GLU A 400 24.84 -8.11 1.95
N ARG A 401 24.25 -8.63 0.87
CA ARG A 401 24.00 -7.85 -0.37
C ARG A 401 22.82 -6.88 -0.23
N ALA A 402 21.82 -7.23 0.58
CA ALA A 402 20.66 -6.39 0.84
C ALA A 402 21.04 -5.12 1.62
N VAL A 403 21.91 -5.24 2.62
CA VAL A 403 22.38 -4.12 3.44
C VAL A 403 23.12 -3.07 2.61
N LYS A 404 24.00 -3.50 1.68
CA LYS A 404 24.72 -2.56 0.80
C LYS A 404 23.80 -1.83 -0.18
N PHE A 405 22.81 -2.52 -0.75
CA PHE A 405 21.80 -1.92 -1.62
C PHE A 405 20.92 -0.90 -0.86
N LEU A 406 20.52 -1.21 0.37
CA LEU A 406 19.81 -0.28 1.25
C LEU A 406 20.66 0.96 1.57
N TRP A 407 21.95 0.79 1.84
CA TRP A 407 22.87 1.90 2.15
C TRP A 407 23.05 2.87 0.98
N GLU A 408 23.24 2.37 -0.24
CA GLU A 408 23.38 3.23 -1.44
C GLU A 408 22.07 4.02 -1.69
N ARG A 409 20.90 3.40 -1.54
CA ARG A 409 19.59 4.08 -1.65
C ARG A 409 19.33 5.06 -0.48
N PHE A 410 19.85 4.78 0.71
CA PHE A 410 19.82 5.68 1.89
C PHE A 410 20.68 6.94 1.69
N THR A 411 21.75 6.89 0.88
CA THR A 411 22.54 8.09 0.59
C THR A 411 21.88 9.06 -0.40
N ASP A 412 21.14 8.55 -1.40
CA ASP A 412 20.33 9.42 -2.29
C ASP A 412 19.02 9.91 -1.62
N MET A 413 18.55 9.26 -0.56
CA MET A 413 17.43 9.71 0.28
C MET A 413 17.65 11.12 0.87
N PHE A 414 18.90 11.54 1.10
CA PHE A 414 19.23 12.90 1.54
C PHE A 414 19.03 13.98 0.45
N ARG A 415 18.73 13.60 -0.80
CA ARG A 415 18.36 14.51 -1.90
C ARG A 415 16.85 14.57 -2.14
N GLY A 416 16.07 14.69 -1.07
CA GLY A 416 14.74 15.31 -1.12
C GLY A 416 13.68 14.65 -2.02
N ARG A 417 13.53 13.32 -1.96
CA ARG A 417 12.36 12.59 -2.50
C ARG A 417 11.81 11.57 -1.47
N PRO A 418 10.54 11.12 -1.60
CA PRO A 418 9.80 10.55 -0.47
C PRO A 418 10.13 9.10 -0.11
N ASP A 419 9.95 8.81 1.18
CA ASP A 419 10.08 7.52 1.85
C ASP A 419 8.88 6.59 1.57
N THR A 420 9.10 5.27 1.51
CA THR A 420 8.13 4.26 1.01
C THR A 420 7.96 3.04 1.92
N ASN A 421 8.44 3.05 3.16
CA ASN A 421 8.39 1.87 4.04
C ASN A 421 7.03 1.63 4.75
N LEU A 422 5.99 1.34 3.96
CA LEU A 422 4.62 1.08 4.44
C LEU A 422 4.51 -0.21 5.27
N SER A 423 5.25 -1.25 4.91
CA SER A 423 5.08 -2.61 5.48
C SER A 423 5.38 -2.68 6.97
N LYS A 424 6.27 -1.81 7.48
CA LYS A 424 6.65 -1.79 8.89
C LYS A 424 5.53 -1.26 9.79
N GLU A 425 4.86 -0.19 9.40
CA GLU A 425 3.76 0.40 10.19
C GLU A 425 2.52 -0.52 10.23
N ILE A 426 2.27 -1.29 9.16
CA ILE A 426 1.23 -2.33 9.14
C ILE A 426 1.59 -3.49 10.07
N SER A 427 2.84 -3.95 10.08
CA SER A 427 3.30 -5.03 10.96
C SER A 427 3.22 -4.66 12.45
N GLU A 428 3.41 -3.38 12.81
CA GLU A 428 3.28 -2.91 14.20
C GLU A 428 1.82 -2.86 14.70
N LEU A 429 0.84 -2.80 13.79
CA LEU A 429 -0.60 -2.77 14.12
C LEU A 429 -1.20 -4.17 14.39
N ILE A 430 -0.58 -5.22 13.83
CA ILE A 430 -1.09 -6.60 13.80
C ILE A 430 -0.55 -7.46 14.97
N GLY A 431 0.45 -6.96 15.72
CA GLY A 431 1.28 -7.74 16.64
C GLY A 431 0.62 -8.25 17.94
N ASP A 432 -0.08 -9.37 17.86
CA ASP A 432 -0.14 -10.48 18.85
C ASP A 432 -1.05 -11.58 18.27
N GLY A 433 -0.85 -12.87 18.61
CA GLY A 433 -1.71 -13.96 18.12
C GLY A 433 -3.19 -13.87 18.55
N ALA A 434 -3.50 -13.05 19.55
CA ALA A 434 -4.87 -12.69 19.91
C ALA A 434 -5.41 -11.46 19.15
N LEU A 435 -4.51 -10.58 18.70
CA LEU A 435 -4.83 -9.43 17.85
C LEU A 435 -5.16 -9.87 16.42
N THR A 436 -4.44 -10.85 15.84
CA THR A 436 -4.73 -11.36 14.49
C THR A 436 -6.17 -11.91 14.41
N VAL A 437 -6.48 -12.96 15.18
CA VAL A 437 -7.78 -13.65 15.17
C VAL A 437 -9.01 -12.73 15.38
N SER A 438 -8.83 -11.62 16.10
CA SER A 438 -9.89 -10.64 16.42
C SER A 438 -9.78 -9.31 15.67
N SER A 439 -8.94 -9.25 14.64
CA SER A 439 -8.80 -8.08 13.75
C SER A 439 -9.51 -8.29 12.41
N LEU A 440 -9.91 -7.16 11.80
CA LEU A 440 -10.51 -7.13 10.47
C LEU A 440 -10.17 -5.81 9.78
N PRO A 441 -9.46 -5.84 8.63
CA PRO A 441 -9.35 -4.66 7.78
C PRO A 441 -10.73 -4.28 7.22
N LEU A 442 -11.07 -3.00 7.18
CA LEU A 442 -12.25 -2.49 6.49
C LEU A 442 -11.83 -1.59 5.34
N LEU A 443 -12.40 -1.86 4.16
CA LEU A 443 -12.10 -1.20 2.90
C LEU A 443 -13.28 -0.30 2.51
N GLY A 444 -13.06 1.01 2.45
CA GLY A 444 -14.02 2.01 2.01
C GLY A 444 -13.70 2.49 0.59
N MET A 445 -14.73 2.82 -0.18
CA MET A 445 -14.65 3.41 -1.53
C MET A 445 -15.92 4.21 -1.80
N GLY A 446 -15.89 5.24 -2.67
CA GLY A 446 -17.06 6.08 -2.92
C GLY A 446 -16.82 7.23 -3.89
N ARG A 447 -17.82 8.12 -4.03
CA ARG A 447 -17.79 9.23 -5.01
C ARG A 447 -16.92 10.40 -4.54
N ASP A 448 -15.60 10.23 -4.52
CA ASP A 448 -14.66 11.32 -4.26
C ASP A 448 -14.62 12.36 -5.40
N THR A 449 -14.20 13.58 -5.10
CA THR A 449 -14.08 14.62 -6.13
C THR A 449 -12.88 14.33 -7.02
N ALA A 450 -13.10 14.18 -8.33
CA ALA A 450 -12.05 13.96 -9.33
C ALA A 450 -11.33 15.27 -9.71
N ASP A 451 -10.67 15.90 -8.75
CA ASP A 451 -9.94 17.17 -8.93
C ASP A 451 -8.42 17.00 -9.13
N GLY A 452 -7.92 15.77 -9.05
CA GLY A 452 -6.50 15.47 -9.14
C GLY A 452 -5.90 15.76 -10.51
N ARG A 453 -4.61 16.13 -10.51
CA ARG A 453 -3.83 16.33 -11.73
C ARG A 453 -2.55 15.49 -11.77
N LEU A 454 -2.38 14.72 -12.83
CA LEU A 454 -1.17 13.98 -13.18
C LEU A 454 -0.31 14.80 -14.16
N ARG A 455 0.98 14.95 -13.88
CA ARG A 455 1.94 15.69 -14.71
C ARG A 455 3.32 15.04 -14.69
N LEU A 456 4.09 15.22 -15.75
CA LEU A 456 5.52 14.87 -15.73
C LEU A 456 6.33 15.97 -15.02
N ARG A 457 7.26 15.56 -14.15
CA ARG A 457 8.31 16.38 -13.53
C ARG A 457 9.61 15.60 -13.60
N ASP A 458 10.65 16.16 -14.21
CA ASP A 458 11.93 15.50 -14.47
C ASP A 458 11.80 14.13 -15.18
N GLY A 459 10.81 13.99 -16.07
CA GLY A 459 10.50 12.72 -16.76
C GLY A 459 9.77 11.67 -15.93
N MET A 460 9.47 11.94 -14.66
CA MET A 460 8.69 11.08 -13.76
C MET A 460 7.23 11.55 -13.66
N LEU A 461 6.28 10.64 -13.50
CA LEU A 461 4.89 11.03 -13.21
C LEU A 461 4.78 11.59 -11.79
N SER A 462 3.93 12.59 -11.62
CA SER A 462 3.64 13.22 -10.33
C SER A 462 2.14 13.53 -10.25
N ALA A 463 1.54 13.30 -9.08
CA ALA A 463 0.15 13.67 -8.80
C ALA A 463 0.07 14.90 -7.89
N GLU A 464 -0.83 15.81 -8.23
CA GLU A 464 -1.35 16.90 -7.40
C GLU A 464 -2.78 16.53 -7.02
N TRP A 465 -2.97 15.91 -5.84
CA TRP A 465 -4.28 15.45 -5.34
C TRP A 465 -4.30 15.51 -3.80
N THR A 466 -5.47 15.75 -3.19
CA THR A 466 -5.65 15.73 -1.72
C THR A 466 -7.04 15.27 -1.31
N THR A 467 -7.21 14.81 -0.07
CA THR A 467 -8.53 14.46 0.49
C THR A 467 -9.43 15.66 0.83
N GLU A 468 -9.04 16.91 0.51
CA GLU A 468 -9.67 18.11 1.08
C GLU A 468 -11.09 18.35 0.56
N THR A 469 -11.28 18.29 -0.75
CA THR A 469 -12.58 18.43 -1.44
C THR A 469 -13.52 17.26 -1.21
N SER A 470 -12.99 16.14 -0.70
CA SER A 470 -13.72 14.90 -0.42
C SER A 470 -13.87 14.61 1.09
N ARG A 471 -13.52 15.58 1.95
CA ARG A 471 -13.53 15.41 3.42
C ARG A 471 -14.85 14.86 3.97
N ALA A 472 -15.98 15.38 3.48
CA ALA A 472 -17.30 14.98 3.96
C ALA A 472 -17.60 13.48 3.70
N LEU A 473 -17.16 12.96 2.55
CA LEU A 473 -17.23 11.53 2.21
C LEU A 473 -16.35 10.70 3.15
N PHE A 474 -15.07 11.03 3.27
CA PHE A 474 -14.15 10.29 4.15
C PHE A 474 -14.60 10.30 5.62
N ASP A 475 -15.06 11.44 6.14
CA ASP A 475 -15.57 11.51 7.51
C ASP A 475 -16.90 10.76 7.68
N ARG A 476 -17.73 10.63 6.64
CA ARG A 476 -18.94 9.78 6.64
C ARG A 476 -18.55 8.31 6.71
N VAL A 477 -17.69 7.84 5.81
CA VAL A 477 -17.23 6.44 5.77
C VAL A 477 -16.57 6.05 7.10
N ARG A 478 -15.68 6.90 7.64
CA ARG A 478 -15.04 6.69 8.96
C ARG A 478 -16.03 6.68 10.12
N ARG A 479 -17.10 7.48 10.10
CA ARG A 479 -18.17 7.40 11.12
C ARG A 479 -18.91 6.06 11.05
N THR A 480 -19.20 5.56 9.85
CA THR A 480 -19.88 4.27 9.70
C THR A 480 -18.98 3.09 10.07
N MET A 481 -17.69 3.11 9.70
CA MET A 481 -16.70 2.11 10.13
C MET A 481 -16.52 2.08 11.67
N ARG A 482 -16.65 3.22 12.35
CA ARG A 482 -16.73 3.26 13.83
C ARG A 482 -18.01 2.62 14.36
N GLY A 483 -19.17 2.89 13.77
CA GLY A 483 -20.41 2.20 14.14
C GLY A 483 -20.31 0.68 13.99
N ILE A 484 -19.63 0.19 12.94
CA ILE A 484 -19.32 -1.24 12.77
C ILE A 484 -18.41 -1.73 13.90
N ALA A 485 -17.38 -0.97 14.28
CA ALA A 485 -16.51 -1.29 15.41
C ALA A 485 -17.29 -1.37 16.74
N ASP A 486 -18.17 -0.41 16.99
CA ASP A 486 -18.99 -0.33 18.21
C ASP A 486 -19.92 -1.56 18.34
N VAL A 487 -20.61 -1.95 17.26
CA VAL A 487 -21.47 -3.16 17.23
C VAL A 487 -20.65 -4.45 17.40
N LEU A 488 -19.45 -4.51 16.83
CA LEU A 488 -18.57 -5.68 16.94
C LEU A 488 -17.72 -5.71 18.21
N GLY A 489 -17.89 -4.74 19.12
CA GLY A 489 -17.14 -4.64 20.37
C GLY A 489 -15.63 -4.52 20.14
N ALA A 490 -15.21 -3.78 19.11
CA ALA A 490 -13.84 -3.71 18.62
C ALA A 490 -13.22 -2.31 18.74
N ASP A 491 -11.90 -2.24 18.97
CA ASP A 491 -11.10 -1.02 18.88
C ASP A 491 -11.02 -0.58 17.40
N TYR A 492 -11.48 0.64 17.08
CA TYR A 492 -11.31 1.25 15.75
C TYR A 492 -9.93 1.91 15.60
N ALA A 493 -9.21 1.58 14.52
CA ALA A 493 -7.97 2.24 14.12
C ALA A 493 -8.05 2.80 12.69
N ASP A 494 -7.75 4.09 12.51
CA ASP A 494 -7.44 4.64 11.19
C ASP A 494 -6.11 4.02 10.69
N ASN A 495 -5.94 3.87 9.36
CA ASN A 495 -4.63 3.54 8.78
C ASN A 495 -3.55 4.51 9.28
N PRO A 496 -2.38 4.05 9.75
CA PRO A 496 -1.28 4.90 10.19
C PRO A 496 -1.01 6.10 9.28
N MET A 497 -0.93 5.90 7.97
CA MET A 497 -0.63 6.96 6.98
C MET A 497 -1.63 8.14 7.00
N TRP A 498 -2.82 7.97 7.57
CA TRP A 498 -3.81 9.03 7.77
C TRP A 498 -3.31 10.15 8.70
N PHE A 499 -2.37 9.91 9.62
CA PHE A 499 -1.78 11.01 10.43
C PHE A 499 -1.04 12.05 9.57
N ARG A 500 -0.69 11.70 8.33
CA ARG A 500 -0.09 12.59 7.32
C ARG A 500 -1.09 13.06 6.24
N LYS A 501 -2.38 12.71 6.38
CA LYS A 501 -3.43 12.88 5.36
C LYS A 501 -3.07 12.23 4.00
N ARG A 502 -2.39 11.08 4.03
CA ARG A 502 -2.12 10.26 2.84
C ARG A 502 -3.13 9.12 2.78
N ILE A 503 -3.68 8.84 1.59
CA ILE A 503 -4.42 7.60 1.32
C ILE A 503 -3.53 6.60 0.59
N ILE A 504 -3.91 5.33 0.66
CA ILE A 504 -3.46 4.30 -0.27
C ILE A 504 -4.64 4.01 -1.19
N THR A 505 -4.48 4.21 -2.49
CA THR A 505 -5.50 3.85 -3.48
C THR A 505 -5.05 2.65 -4.30
N VAL A 506 -5.93 1.65 -4.41
CA VAL A 506 -5.79 0.50 -5.31
C VAL A 506 -6.71 0.64 -6.53
N HIS A 507 -7.53 1.70 -6.54
CA HIS A 507 -8.46 2.07 -7.60
C HIS A 507 -8.13 3.45 -8.20
N PRO A 508 -6.91 3.69 -8.73
CA PRO A 508 -6.59 4.94 -9.41
C PRO A 508 -7.44 5.08 -10.70
N LEU A 509 -8.04 6.25 -10.90
CA LEU A 509 -8.94 6.55 -12.02
C LEU A 509 -8.63 7.92 -12.64
N GLY A 510 -9.01 8.09 -13.90
CA GLY A 510 -8.80 9.33 -14.66
C GLY A 510 -7.36 9.58 -15.08
N GLY A 511 -7.06 10.79 -15.55
CA GLY A 511 -5.77 11.16 -16.14
C GLY A 511 -5.78 11.25 -17.67
N ALA A 512 -6.71 10.60 -18.36
CA ALA A 512 -6.99 10.84 -19.78
C ALA A 512 -8.51 10.74 -20.07
N PRO A 513 -9.34 11.51 -19.34
CA PRO A 513 -10.77 11.27 -19.19
C PRO A 513 -11.54 11.40 -20.50
N MET A 514 -12.62 10.64 -20.63
CA MET A 514 -13.60 10.84 -21.70
C MET A 514 -14.40 12.14 -21.53
N GLY A 515 -14.85 12.72 -22.64
CA GLY A 515 -15.68 13.93 -22.67
C GLY A 515 -16.53 14.00 -23.94
N ALA A 516 -17.40 15.01 -24.05
CA ALA A 516 -18.21 15.20 -25.27
C ALA A 516 -17.39 15.82 -26.42
N HIS A 517 -16.34 16.58 -26.10
CA HIS A 517 -15.46 17.21 -27.08
C HIS A 517 -14.03 17.44 -26.53
N PRO A 518 -13.04 17.81 -27.37
CA PRO A 518 -11.62 17.87 -26.98
C PRO A 518 -11.25 18.91 -25.91
N GLY A 519 -12.17 19.79 -25.53
CA GLY A 519 -11.99 20.78 -24.46
C GLY A 519 -12.38 20.25 -23.07
N GLU A 520 -13.13 19.15 -23.01
CA GLU A 520 -13.64 18.54 -21.78
C GLU A 520 -12.97 17.20 -21.47
N GLY A 521 -12.52 16.48 -22.51
CA GLY A 521 -11.87 15.18 -22.40
C GLY A 521 -10.76 14.95 -23.44
N VAL A 522 -9.99 13.89 -23.23
CA VAL A 522 -8.93 13.41 -24.13
C VAL A 522 -9.48 12.47 -25.20
N CYS A 523 -10.48 11.67 -24.83
CA CYS A 523 -11.16 10.73 -25.71
C CYS A 523 -12.68 10.94 -25.70
N ASP A 524 -13.36 10.36 -26.70
CA ASP A 524 -14.81 10.36 -26.78
C ASP A 524 -15.45 9.31 -25.83
N ALA A 525 -16.77 9.20 -25.86
CA ALA A 525 -17.53 8.25 -25.05
C ALA A 525 -17.24 6.76 -25.37
N PHE A 526 -16.51 6.46 -26.44
CA PHE A 526 -16.05 5.12 -26.81
C PHE A 526 -14.54 4.95 -26.60
N GLY A 527 -13.84 5.96 -26.07
CA GLY A 527 -12.40 5.90 -25.82
C GLY A 527 -11.51 6.24 -27.01
N GLU A 528 -12.05 6.68 -28.16
CA GLU A 528 -11.23 7.16 -29.29
C GLU A 528 -10.64 8.52 -28.97
N VAL A 529 -9.32 8.68 -29.11
CA VAL A 529 -8.60 9.91 -28.76
C VAL A 529 -8.88 10.98 -29.80
N PHE A 530 -9.35 12.14 -29.34
CA PHE A 530 -9.76 13.22 -30.22
C PHE A 530 -8.63 13.70 -31.12
N GLY A 531 -8.90 13.74 -32.44
CA GLY A 531 -7.93 14.15 -33.46
C GLY A 531 -6.95 13.06 -33.90
N PHE A 532 -7.00 11.87 -33.30
CA PHE A 532 -6.09 10.74 -33.59
C PHE A 532 -6.90 9.46 -33.88
N PRO A 533 -7.49 9.32 -35.09
CA PRO A 533 -8.28 8.15 -35.45
C PRO A 533 -7.49 6.85 -35.28
N GLY A 534 -8.13 5.82 -34.70
CA GLY A 534 -7.49 4.54 -34.43
C GLY A 534 -6.62 4.50 -33.16
N LEU A 535 -6.45 5.60 -32.42
CA LEU A 535 -5.86 5.59 -31.08
C LEU A 535 -6.99 5.53 -30.03
N TYR A 536 -6.96 4.51 -29.19
CA TYR A 536 -8.00 4.22 -28.21
C TYR A 536 -7.44 4.14 -26.79
N ILE A 537 -8.26 4.51 -25.80
CA ILE A 537 -7.99 4.29 -24.36
C ILE A 537 -9.08 3.38 -23.80
N ALA A 538 -8.68 2.19 -23.34
CA ALA A 538 -9.59 1.15 -22.87
C ALA A 538 -9.55 0.94 -21.33
N ASP A 539 -8.71 1.68 -20.60
CA ASP A 539 -8.50 1.49 -19.17
C ASP A 539 -9.04 2.62 -18.28
N GLY A 540 -8.78 2.52 -16.96
CA GLY A 540 -9.20 3.50 -15.96
C GLY A 540 -8.78 4.95 -16.21
N ALA A 541 -7.80 5.20 -17.09
CA ALA A 541 -7.42 6.56 -17.51
C ALA A 541 -8.57 7.32 -18.18
N ALA A 542 -9.44 6.61 -18.92
CA ALA A 542 -10.60 7.19 -19.61
C ALA A 542 -11.76 7.52 -18.67
N MET A 543 -11.78 7.01 -17.43
CA MET A 543 -12.89 7.28 -16.52
C MET A 543 -12.91 8.77 -16.12
N PRO A 544 -14.04 9.48 -16.26
CA PRO A 544 -14.09 10.92 -16.03
C PRO A 544 -14.21 11.29 -14.54
N GLY A 545 -14.35 10.31 -13.66
CA GLY A 545 -14.37 10.46 -12.21
C GLY A 545 -14.39 9.11 -11.49
N PRO A 546 -14.74 9.06 -10.18
CA PRO A 546 -14.84 7.81 -9.43
C PRO A 546 -15.93 6.90 -10.02
N VAL A 547 -15.66 5.60 -10.03
CA VAL A 547 -16.70 4.61 -10.27
C VAL A 547 -17.63 4.57 -9.05
N GLY A 548 -17.08 4.53 -7.84
CA GLY A 548 -17.80 4.45 -6.57
C GLY A 548 -17.60 3.09 -5.90
N PRO A 549 -18.11 1.97 -6.46
CA PRO A 549 -17.63 0.63 -6.15
C PRO A 549 -16.29 0.31 -6.83
N ASN A 550 -15.83 -0.94 -6.71
CA ASN A 550 -14.62 -1.46 -7.34
C ASN A 550 -14.68 -1.27 -8.88
N PRO A 551 -13.67 -0.66 -9.53
CA PRO A 551 -13.77 -0.19 -10.91
C PRO A 551 -13.51 -1.25 -11.98
N SER A 552 -12.98 -2.43 -11.59
CA SER A 552 -12.61 -3.55 -12.47
C SER A 552 -13.68 -3.87 -13.52
N LEU A 553 -14.91 -4.09 -13.04
CA LEU A 553 -16.05 -4.46 -13.89
C LEU A 553 -16.47 -3.31 -14.83
N THR A 554 -16.43 -2.05 -14.36
CA THR A 554 -16.78 -0.87 -15.19
C THR A 554 -15.74 -0.62 -16.29
N ILE A 555 -14.45 -0.80 -15.97
CA ILE A 555 -13.37 -0.69 -16.95
C ILE A 555 -13.50 -1.77 -18.03
N ALA A 556 -13.73 -3.03 -17.63
CA ALA A 556 -13.91 -4.13 -18.57
C ALA A 556 -15.16 -3.94 -19.47
N ALA A 557 -16.29 -3.52 -18.91
CA ALA A 557 -17.52 -3.28 -19.67
C ALA A 557 -17.37 -2.14 -20.69
N GLN A 558 -16.71 -1.03 -20.30
CA GLN A 558 -16.42 0.07 -21.24
C GLN A 558 -15.43 -0.38 -22.34
N ALA A 559 -14.46 -1.24 -22.04
CA ALA A 559 -13.55 -1.80 -23.04
C ALA A 559 -14.25 -2.75 -24.03
N ASP A 560 -15.24 -3.53 -23.57
CA ASP A 560 -16.06 -4.38 -24.44
C ASP A 560 -16.98 -3.55 -25.35
N ARG A 561 -17.54 -2.45 -24.82
CA ARG A 561 -18.31 -1.45 -25.58
C ARG A 561 -17.46 -0.77 -26.65
N LEU A 562 -16.24 -0.36 -26.32
CA LEU A 562 -15.24 0.18 -27.24
C LEU A 562 -14.93 -0.81 -28.37
N ALA A 563 -14.62 -2.06 -28.03
CA ALA A 563 -14.29 -3.08 -29.02
C ALA A 563 -15.48 -3.37 -29.96
N THR A 564 -16.70 -3.48 -29.40
CA THR A 564 -17.93 -3.65 -30.19
C THR A 564 -18.08 -2.51 -31.22
N ARG A 565 -17.95 -1.26 -30.77
CA ARG A 565 -18.05 -0.06 -31.62
C ARG A 565 -17.00 -0.01 -32.73
N LEU A 566 -15.78 -0.46 -32.44
CA LEU A 566 -14.64 -0.51 -33.37
C LEU A 566 -14.89 -1.55 -34.48
N LEU A 567 -15.42 -2.71 -34.13
CA LEU A 567 -15.70 -3.82 -35.07
C LEU A 567 -16.90 -3.52 -36.00
N GLU A 568 -17.91 -2.80 -35.52
CA GLU A 568 -19.00 -2.28 -36.36
C GLU A 568 -18.47 -1.35 -37.47
N HIS A 569 -17.55 -0.44 -37.12
CA HIS A 569 -16.92 0.46 -38.08
C HIS A 569 -16.03 -0.27 -39.09
N ALA A 570 -15.25 -1.27 -38.66
CA ALA A 570 -14.46 -2.08 -39.58
C ALA A 570 -15.35 -2.80 -40.61
N SER A 571 -16.48 -3.37 -40.15
CA SER A 571 -17.47 -4.03 -41.00
C SER A 571 -18.13 -3.07 -41.99
N ALA A 572 -18.43 -1.84 -41.57
CA ALA A 572 -19.02 -0.81 -42.43
C ALA A 572 -18.05 -0.30 -43.52
N GLN A 573 -16.74 -0.25 -43.22
CA GLN A 573 -15.71 0.17 -44.18
C GLN A 573 -15.27 -0.96 -45.14
N GLY A 574 -15.39 -2.23 -44.70
CA GLY A 574 -15.08 -3.42 -45.51
C GLY A 574 -16.19 -3.86 -46.48
N GLY A 575 -17.35 -3.20 -46.48
CA GLY A 575 -18.59 -3.62 -47.18
C GLY A 575 -18.57 -3.65 -48.72
N ALA A 576 -17.40 -3.55 -49.36
CA ALA A 576 -17.24 -3.55 -50.82
C ALA A 576 -16.35 -4.70 -51.33
N GLY A 577 -16.59 -5.95 -50.88
CA GLY A 577 -15.97 -7.11 -51.55
C GLY A 577 -15.84 -8.46 -50.81
N GLY A 578 -16.36 -8.64 -49.59
CA GLY A 578 -16.25 -9.89 -48.84
C GLY A 578 -17.60 -10.48 -48.40
N PRO A 579 -17.71 -11.81 -48.17
CA PRO A 579 -18.94 -12.43 -47.67
C PRO A 579 -19.26 -11.95 -46.25
N ALA A 580 -20.56 -11.88 -45.94
CA ALA A 580 -21.06 -11.24 -44.73
C ALA A 580 -20.49 -11.84 -43.43
N VAL A 581 -20.00 -10.97 -42.55
CA VAL A 581 -19.65 -11.30 -41.17
C VAL A 581 -20.94 -11.71 -40.44
N THR A 582 -21.01 -12.96 -39.99
CA THR A 582 -22.08 -13.41 -39.09
C THR A 582 -21.90 -12.79 -37.72
N ALA A 583 -23.01 -12.38 -37.10
CA ALA A 583 -23.04 -11.85 -35.74
C ALA A 583 -22.34 -12.80 -34.74
N PRO A 584 -21.74 -12.30 -33.65
CA PRO A 584 -21.00 -13.11 -32.68
C PRO A 584 -21.89 -14.26 -32.17
N SER A 585 -21.42 -15.49 -32.36
CA SER A 585 -22.19 -16.68 -32.04
C SER A 585 -22.27 -16.88 -30.53
N ALA A 586 -23.48 -17.00 -30.00
CA ALA A 586 -23.70 -17.48 -28.65
C ALA A 586 -23.35 -18.98 -28.57
N THR A 587 -22.08 -19.29 -28.29
CA THR A 587 -21.60 -20.65 -28.01
C THR A 587 -20.98 -20.74 -26.62
N GLY A 588 -21.79 -20.43 -25.60
CA GLY A 588 -21.67 -21.13 -24.33
C GLY A 588 -22.23 -22.54 -24.51
N ALA A 589 -21.57 -23.56 -23.96
CA ALA A 589 -22.00 -24.95 -24.14
C ALA A 589 -23.41 -25.19 -23.57
N GLU A 590 -24.34 -25.63 -24.42
CA GLU A 590 -25.66 -26.09 -23.96
C GLU A 590 -25.53 -27.40 -23.16
N PRO A 591 -26.07 -27.48 -21.93
CA PRO A 591 -26.46 -28.74 -21.33
C PRO A 591 -27.73 -29.22 -22.05
N GLY A 592 -27.72 -30.45 -22.58
CA GLY A 592 -28.89 -31.02 -23.26
C GLY A 592 -30.14 -30.99 -22.38
N GLY A 593 -31.22 -30.41 -22.91
CA GLY A 593 -32.45 -30.22 -22.15
C GLY A 593 -33.30 -31.49 -22.01
N ASP A 594 -34.16 -31.49 -21.00
CA ASP A 594 -35.45 -32.16 -21.06
C ASP A 594 -36.54 -31.18 -20.60
N SER A 595 -37.79 -31.50 -20.94
CA SER A 595 -38.89 -30.58 -21.20
C SER A 595 -39.87 -30.42 -20.04
N GLY A 596 -40.47 -29.23 -19.87
CA GLY A 596 -41.47 -29.01 -18.82
C GLY A 596 -41.95 -27.57 -18.58
N SER A 597 -42.61 -26.95 -19.55
CA SER A 597 -43.54 -25.80 -19.33
C SER A 597 -44.83 -26.30 -18.62
N PRO A 598 -45.70 -25.47 -17.97
CA PRO A 598 -46.12 -24.14 -18.48
C PRO A 598 -46.57 -23.04 -17.46
N ASP A 599 -46.96 -21.88 -18.04
CA ASP A 599 -47.86 -20.80 -17.56
C ASP A 599 -47.48 -19.95 -16.30
N GLY A 600 -47.76 -18.64 -16.21
CA GLY A 600 -48.32 -17.68 -17.18
C GLY A 600 -48.92 -16.39 -16.53
N ALA A 601 -48.77 -15.22 -17.17
CA ALA A 601 -49.37 -13.89 -16.84
C ALA A 601 -49.01 -13.23 -15.48
N GLY A 602 -49.13 -11.92 -15.25
CA GLY A 602 -49.45 -10.77 -16.13
C GLY A 602 -49.83 -9.49 -15.34
N ASP A 603 -49.52 -8.31 -15.88
CA ASP A 603 -50.05 -6.95 -15.59
C ASP A 603 -49.94 -6.27 -14.19
N GLY A 604 -49.72 -4.95 -14.24
CA GLY A 604 -50.14 -3.92 -13.26
C GLY A 604 -50.92 -2.82 -14.01
N PRO A 605 -50.89 -1.51 -13.65
CA PRO A 605 -50.86 -0.79 -12.37
C PRO A 605 -52.26 -0.12 -12.12
N PRO A 606 -52.45 1.00 -11.36
CA PRO A 606 -52.18 2.36 -11.91
C PRO A 606 -51.85 3.49 -10.88
N ARG A 607 -51.72 4.73 -11.38
CA ARG A 607 -51.48 6.01 -10.68
C ARG A 607 -52.78 6.75 -10.29
N GLU A 608 -52.73 7.70 -9.34
CA GLU A 608 -53.47 8.98 -9.46
C GLU A 608 -52.71 10.17 -8.79
N ALA A 609 -53.31 11.37 -8.66
CA ALA A 609 -52.52 12.62 -8.60
C ALA A 609 -53.22 13.92 -8.08
N ARG A 610 -52.37 14.94 -7.78
CA ARG A 610 -52.59 16.42 -7.83
C ARG A 610 -53.18 17.24 -6.64
N HIS A 611 -52.79 18.53 -6.69
CA HIS A 611 -53.33 19.78 -6.06
C HIS A 611 -52.97 20.07 -4.57
N GLY A 612 -52.67 21.32 -4.14
CA GLY A 612 -52.35 22.56 -4.89
C GLY A 612 -52.32 23.89 -4.08
N SER A 613 -51.47 24.85 -4.50
CA SER A 613 -51.56 26.34 -4.43
C SER A 613 -51.68 27.18 -3.12
N GLY A 614 -50.99 28.34 -3.10
CA GLY A 614 -51.22 29.53 -2.24
C GLY A 614 -50.12 29.77 -1.17
N GLY A 615 -49.65 30.99 -0.84
CA GLY A 615 -49.96 32.37 -1.25
C GLY A 615 -48.86 33.36 -0.77
N MET A 616 -49.03 34.68 -0.95
CA MET A 616 -47.93 35.69 -0.94
C MET A 616 -47.99 36.69 0.25
N THR A 617 -46.93 37.52 0.42
CA THR A 617 -46.78 38.69 1.36
C THR A 617 -46.40 38.36 2.83
N GLY A 618 -45.68 39.20 3.60
CA GLY A 618 -45.10 40.52 3.29
C GLY A 618 -44.17 41.10 4.39
N THR A 619 -43.42 42.15 4.01
CA THR A 619 -42.65 43.16 4.78
C THR A 619 -42.58 43.16 6.32
N GLY A 620 -41.39 43.44 6.88
CA GLY A 620 -41.23 43.91 8.27
C GLY A 620 -39.80 44.34 8.67
N SER A 621 -39.58 45.64 8.91
CA SER A 621 -38.29 46.23 9.31
C SER A 621 -38.04 46.27 10.82
N GLY A 622 -36.79 46.17 11.26
CA GLY A 622 -36.38 46.50 12.65
C GLY A 622 -34.87 46.80 12.74
N ARG A 623 -34.47 47.90 13.39
CA ARG A 623 -33.10 48.45 13.33
C ARG A 623 -32.60 48.87 14.73
N ALA A 624 -31.29 48.71 14.92
CA ALA A 624 -30.40 49.44 15.85
C ALA A 624 -30.40 49.13 17.36
N GLY A 625 -29.18 49.10 17.93
CA GLY A 625 -28.87 49.81 19.17
C GLY A 625 -28.01 49.07 20.20
N GLY A 626 -26.84 49.65 20.56
CA GLY A 626 -26.16 49.37 21.85
C GLY A 626 -24.66 49.05 21.76
N ALA A 627 -23.81 49.94 22.26
CA ALA A 627 -22.36 49.73 22.37
C ALA A 627 -21.78 50.33 23.67
N ALA A 628 -20.87 49.60 24.34
CA ALA A 628 -19.82 50.07 25.26
C ALA A 628 -18.94 48.84 25.61
N ARG A 629 -17.60 48.79 25.42
CA ARG A 629 -16.45 49.62 25.89
C ARG A 629 -16.04 49.43 27.36
N ASN A 630 -14.93 48.71 27.56
CA ASN A 630 -13.73 49.00 28.40
C ASN A 630 -12.93 47.69 28.62
N GLY A 631 -11.59 47.63 28.73
CA GLY A 631 -10.54 48.63 28.51
C GLY A 631 -9.21 48.28 29.23
N SER A 632 -8.07 48.31 28.50
CA SER A 632 -6.64 48.25 28.95
C SER A 632 -6.19 47.03 29.80
N ALA A 633 -4.90 46.72 30.05
CA ALA A 633 -3.56 47.23 29.64
C ALA A 633 -2.61 46.01 29.51
N ALA A 634 -1.75 45.83 28.50
CA ALA A 634 -0.49 46.52 28.18
C ALA A 634 0.68 46.32 29.20
N TYR A 635 1.66 45.48 28.83
CA TYR A 635 3.08 45.55 29.26
C TYR A 635 3.96 44.90 28.17
N GLY A 636 4.99 45.63 27.72
CA GLY A 636 6.24 45.07 27.16
C GLY A 636 7.41 45.46 28.09
N PRO A 637 8.67 45.59 27.65
CA PRO A 637 9.32 45.18 26.40
C PRO A 637 10.28 43.98 26.68
N VAL A 638 11.43 43.67 26.05
CA VAL A 638 12.70 44.43 25.82
C VAL A 638 13.53 43.74 24.73
N SER A 639 14.21 44.53 23.90
CA SER A 639 15.33 44.09 23.04
C SER A 639 16.68 44.42 23.67
N GLY A 640 17.68 43.55 23.50
CA GLY A 640 19.05 43.77 23.98
C GLY A 640 20.06 42.96 23.15
N GLY A 641 21.16 43.59 22.73
CA GLY A 641 22.12 43.00 21.79
C GLY A 641 23.55 42.88 22.33
N HIS A 642 24.35 42.10 21.59
CA HIS A 642 25.82 42.01 21.56
C HIS A 642 26.65 42.10 22.85
N GLY A 643 27.43 41.04 23.10
CA GLY A 643 28.60 41.07 23.98
C GLY A 643 29.46 39.82 23.82
N VAL A 644 30.56 39.90 23.06
CA VAL A 644 31.60 38.85 23.03
C VAL A 644 32.67 39.22 24.05
N THR A 645 32.88 38.36 25.04
CA THR A 645 34.13 38.29 25.82
C THR A 645 34.49 36.83 26.07
N GLY A 646 35.68 36.43 25.62
CA GLY A 646 36.19 35.07 25.84
C GLY A 646 36.82 34.93 27.23
N GLY A 647 36.54 33.81 27.89
CA GLY A 647 37.28 33.31 29.05
C GLY A 647 37.77 31.90 28.72
N SER A 648 39.07 31.76 28.47
CA SER A 648 39.68 30.51 28.00
C SER A 648 39.70 29.42 29.08
N SER A 649 39.20 28.22 28.75
CA SER A 649 39.85 26.98 29.17
C SER A 649 40.46 26.33 27.93
N ALA A 650 41.75 26.01 28.00
CA ALA A 650 42.52 25.60 26.82
C ALA A 650 42.03 24.25 26.26
N VAL A 651 41.44 24.29 25.07
CA VAL A 651 41.19 23.07 24.28
C VAL A 651 42.54 22.52 23.84
N ALA A 652 42.86 21.29 24.28
CA ALA A 652 44.05 20.60 23.84
C ALA A 652 44.01 20.39 22.31
N SER A 653 44.99 20.94 21.60
CA SER A 653 45.07 20.89 20.15
C SER A 653 45.23 19.44 19.66
N GLY A 654 44.25 18.95 18.89
CA GLY A 654 44.36 17.69 18.14
C GLY A 654 43.40 16.56 18.53
N ARG A 655 42.39 16.79 19.39
CA ARG A 655 41.39 15.76 19.74
C ARG A 655 40.03 16.05 19.12
N THR A 656 39.33 14.98 18.71
CA THR A 656 37.94 15.07 18.24
C THR A 656 36.98 14.44 19.26
N SER A 657 36.05 15.26 19.72
CA SER A 657 34.96 14.89 20.63
C SER A 657 33.72 14.46 19.85
N LEU A 658 32.93 13.56 20.44
CA LEU A 658 31.67 13.03 19.92
C LEU A 658 30.61 13.07 21.02
N TRP A 659 29.38 13.51 20.70
CA TRP A 659 28.26 13.40 21.63
C TRP A 659 26.93 13.07 20.95
N PHE A 660 26.03 12.45 21.70
CA PHE A 660 24.66 12.10 21.31
C PHE A 660 23.72 12.13 22.52
N THR A 661 22.42 12.27 22.32
CA THR A 661 21.41 12.30 23.39
C THR A 661 20.47 11.09 23.32
N GLU A 662 20.48 10.28 24.37
CA GLU A 662 19.60 9.13 24.59
C GLU A 662 18.44 9.49 25.55
N GLU A 663 17.28 8.85 25.37
CA GLU A 663 16.11 8.99 26.27
C GLU A 663 15.49 7.60 26.52
N MET A 664 15.55 7.09 27.75
CA MET A 664 15.04 5.75 28.11
C MET A 664 13.88 5.86 29.11
N LYS A 665 12.89 4.97 28.99
CA LYS A 665 11.63 5.00 29.76
C LYS A 665 11.22 3.58 30.19
N GLY A 666 10.70 3.45 31.40
CA GLY A 666 10.24 2.17 31.93
C GLY A 666 9.80 2.28 33.37
N PHE A 667 10.02 1.21 34.14
CA PHE A 667 9.47 1.07 35.48
C PHE A 667 10.45 0.41 36.45
N VAL A 668 10.39 0.82 37.72
CA VAL A 668 11.11 0.23 38.85
C VAL A 668 10.16 -0.06 40.01
N THR A 669 10.50 -1.04 40.84
CA THR A 669 9.76 -1.32 42.08
C THR A 669 10.67 -1.08 43.28
N TYR A 670 10.15 -0.37 44.28
CA TYR A 670 10.87 0.00 45.49
C TYR A 670 10.91 -1.18 46.47
N GLY A 671 12.06 -1.42 47.09
CA GLY A 671 12.32 -2.62 47.90
C GLY A 671 12.73 -3.86 47.10
N GLU A 672 12.69 -3.81 45.76
CA GLU A 672 13.21 -4.87 44.89
C GLU A 672 14.69 -4.64 44.54
N SER A 673 15.48 -5.71 44.53
CA SER A 673 16.93 -5.67 44.25
C SER A 673 17.33 -6.29 42.90
N ASP A 674 16.46 -7.14 42.33
CA ASP A 674 16.62 -7.71 40.99
C ASP A 674 15.88 -6.87 39.92
N PRO A 675 16.58 -6.36 38.89
CA PRO A 675 15.96 -5.60 37.80
C PRO A 675 14.81 -6.30 37.07
N ARG A 676 14.88 -7.63 36.85
CA ARG A 676 13.85 -8.35 36.08
C ARG A 676 12.56 -8.53 36.87
N THR A 677 12.70 -8.87 38.14
CA THR A 677 11.61 -8.95 39.12
C THR A 677 10.98 -7.57 39.30
N GLY A 678 11.78 -6.53 39.59
CA GLY A 678 11.30 -5.17 39.82
C GLY A 678 10.60 -4.51 38.62
N GLY A 679 10.91 -4.92 37.38
CA GLY A 679 10.20 -4.46 36.18
C GLY A 679 8.82 -5.12 35.97
N ARG A 680 8.59 -6.29 36.59
CA ARG A 680 7.37 -7.11 36.44
C ARG A 680 6.47 -7.11 37.69
N ALA A 681 7.00 -6.75 38.85
CA ALA A 681 6.27 -6.72 40.11
C ALA A 681 5.09 -5.72 40.11
N ASP A 682 4.06 -6.06 40.89
CA ASP A 682 2.93 -5.18 41.15
C ASP A 682 3.34 -3.95 41.97
N GLY A 683 2.68 -2.82 41.72
CA GLY A 683 3.01 -1.55 42.37
C GLY A 683 4.19 -0.78 41.76
N ARG A 684 4.82 -1.30 40.69
CA ARG A 684 5.90 -0.63 39.94
C ARG A 684 5.60 0.84 39.62
N ARG A 685 6.65 1.65 39.62
CA ARG A 685 6.66 3.11 39.53
C ARG A 685 7.41 3.57 38.28
N PRO A 686 6.95 4.61 37.57
CA PRO A 686 7.67 5.12 36.40
C PRO A 686 9.08 5.62 36.74
N LEU A 687 10.02 5.26 35.88
CA LEU A 687 11.39 5.78 35.83
C LEU A 687 11.74 6.14 34.37
N SER A 688 12.42 7.26 34.17
CA SER A 688 13.01 7.61 32.89
C SER A 688 14.27 8.45 33.07
N PHE A 689 15.09 8.55 32.03
CA PHE A 689 16.15 9.54 31.95
C PHE A 689 16.25 10.13 30.56
N ARG A 690 16.94 11.27 30.47
CA ARG A 690 17.49 11.79 29.22
C ARG A 690 18.91 12.24 29.47
N LEU A 691 19.86 11.71 28.69
CA LEU A 691 21.28 11.92 28.87
C LEU A 691 21.91 12.30 27.53
N THR A 692 22.72 13.35 27.53
CA THR A 692 23.75 13.54 26.51
C THR A 692 25.00 12.83 26.97
N ILE A 693 25.45 11.87 26.17
CA ILE A 693 26.70 11.15 26.34
C ILE A 693 27.76 11.86 25.51
N THR A 694 28.90 12.20 26.12
CA THR A 694 30.01 12.92 25.49
C THR A 694 31.32 12.17 25.70
N ALA A 695 31.93 11.72 24.61
CA ALA A 695 33.31 11.29 24.55
C ALA A 695 34.19 12.51 24.21
N GLU A 696 35.02 12.96 25.15
CA GLU A 696 35.90 14.13 24.96
C GLU A 696 37.08 13.83 24.02
N ASP A 697 37.48 12.56 23.91
CA ASP A 697 38.49 12.03 22.99
C ASP A 697 37.94 10.73 22.39
N THR A 698 37.45 10.80 21.15
CA THR A 698 36.73 9.67 20.52
C THR A 698 37.67 8.54 20.12
N ASP A 699 38.91 8.84 19.72
CA ASP A 699 39.91 7.82 19.42
C ASP A 699 40.26 7.01 20.67
N ARG A 700 40.44 7.70 21.80
CA ARG A 700 40.65 7.05 23.09
C ARG A 700 39.41 6.26 23.55
N PHE A 701 38.22 6.83 23.34
CA PHE A 701 36.93 6.17 23.65
C PHE A 701 36.66 4.92 22.81
N VAL A 702 37.30 4.76 21.66
CA VAL A 702 37.18 3.56 20.83
C VAL A 702 38.27 2.53 21.13
N ARG A 703 39.49 2.96 21.49
CA ARG A 703 40.66 2.07 21.60
C ARG A 703 40.95 1.50 22.99
N GLU A 704 40.53 2.14 24.07
CA GLU A 704 40.80 1.67 25.44
C GLU A 704 39.60 0.89 25.99
N PRO A 705 39.70 -0.42 26.33
CA PRO A 705 38.53 -1.20 26.80
C PRO A 705 37.84 -0.67 28.07
N GLY A 706 38.56 0.09 28.90
CA GLY A 706 38.03 0.74 30.11
C GLY A 706 37.54 2.18 29.92
N HIS A 707 37.39 2.66 28.68
CA HIS A 707 37.05 4.05 28.38
C HIS A 707 35.74 4.51 29.07
N ARG A 708 35.71 5.77 29.53
CA ARG A 708 34.51 6.40 30.12
C ARG A 708 34.16 7.67 29.35
N ALA A 709 32.92 7.77 28.89
CA ALA A 709 32.28 9.01 28.44
C ALA A 709 31.54 9.67 29.60
N ARG A 710 31.38 10.98 29.52
CA ARG A 710 30.60 11.78 30.46
C ARG A 710 29.11 11.68 30.08
N ALA A 711 28.25 11.44 31.06
CA ALA A 711 26.79 11.39 30.89
C ALA A 711 26.13 12.56 31.63
N GLU A 712 25.48 13.47 30.91
CA GLU A 712 24.85 14.67 31.49
C GLU A 712 23.37 14.77 31.14
N GLY A 713 22.53 15.14 32.11
CA GLY A 713 21.12 15.35 31.85
C GLY A 713 20.28 15.22 33.11
N TRP A 714 19.23 14.41 33.06
CA TRP A 714 18.31 14.22 34.17
C TRP A 714 17.79 12.79 34.28
N VAL A 715 17.48 12.38 35.51
CA VAL A 715 16.74 11.18 35.89
C VAL A 715 15.41 11.62 36.48
N ASP A 716 14.31 10.98 36.10
CA ASP A 716 12.95 11.30 36.55
C ASP A 716 12.34 10.03 37.14
N ALA A 717 12.39 9.94 38.48
CA ALA A 717 12.00 8.79 39.27
C ALA A 717 10.87 9.19 40.22
N SER A 718 9.67 8.65 40.04
CA SER A 718 8.48 9.14 40.74
C SER A 718 8.52 9.02 42.27
N GLY A 719 9.29 8.07 42.82
CA GLY A 719 9.52 7.94 44.27
C GLY A 719 10.68 8.79 44.83
N HIS A 720 11.50 9.43 43.99
CA HIS A 720 12.61 10.32 44.39
C HIS A 720 12.27 11.80 44.15
N GLY A 721 10.97 12.15 44.15
CA GLY A 721 10.50 13.53 43.97
C GLY A 721 10.59 14.04 42.53
N GLY A 722 10.48 13.18 41.53
CA GLY A 722 10.41 13.55 40.11
C GLY A 722 11.78 13.83 39.47
N ARG A 723 11.83 14.77 38.52
CA ARG A 723 13.03 15.07 37.72
C ARG A 723 14.15 15.70 38.52
N ARG A 724 15.29 15.02 38.56
CA ARG A 724 16.54 15.44 39.19
C ARG A 724 17.67 15.51 38.16
N ARG A 725 18.54 16.50 38.29
CA ARG A 725 19.72 16.67 37.44
C ARG A 725 20.75 15.61 37.79
N VAL A 726 21.41 15.04 36.78
CA VAL A 726 22.62 14.24 37.00
C VAL A 726 23.77 15.19 37.36
N GLU A 727 24.33 15.01 38.55
CA GLU A 727 25.41 15.81 39.12
C GLU A 727 26.77 15.34 38.60
N HIS A 728 26.94 14.02 38.52
CA HIS A 728 28.07 13.36 37.88
C HIS A 728 27.58 12.07 37.21
N GLY A 729 28.03 11.79 35.99
CA GLY A 729 27.58 10.61 35.28
C GLY A 729 28.63 10.06 34.33
N THR A 730 28.75 8.74 34.27
CA THR A 730 29.65 8.03 33.37
C THR A 730 28.90 6.99 32.53
N PHE A 731 29.40 6.78 31.32
CA PHE A 731 28.94 5.75 30.38
C PHE A 731 30.16 5.01 29.81
N ASN A 732 30.07 3.68 29.76
CA ASN A 732 31.06 2.80 29.14
C ASN A 732 30.37 1.93 28.08
N LEU A 733 31.06 1.67 26.97
CA LEU A 733 30.55 0.94 25.82
C LEU A 733 31.32 -0.38 25.63
N PHE A 734 30.60 -1.50 25.51
CA PHE A 734 31.14 -2.86 25.30
C PHE A 734 32.26 -3.32 26.26
N VAL A 735 32.12 -3.04 27.56
CA VAL A 735 33.04 -3.51 28.61
C VAL A 735 32.91 -5.01 28.82
N ASP A 736 34.03 -5.72 28.80
CA ASP A 736 34.15 -7.12 29.24
C ASP A 736 33.99 -7.21 30.78
N PRO A 737 33.07 -8.05 31.30
CA PRO A 737 32.94 -8.30 32.73
C PRO A 737 34.07 -9.14 33.35
N SER A 738 34.90 -9.81 32.56
CA SER A 738 35.87 -10.83 33.00
C SER A 738 37.22 -10.20 33.41
N GLY A 739 37.78 -9.34 32.56
CA GLY A 739 39.08 -8.69 32.79
C GLY A 739 40.30 -9.58 32.51
N ASP A 740 40.09 -10.86 32.18
CA ASP A 740 41.12 -11.82 31.79
C ASP A 740 41.28 -11.82 30.26
N ALA A 741 42.50 -11.53 29.77
CA ALA A 741 42.76 -11.29 28.35
C ALA A 741 42.80 -12.54 27.44
N ASP A 742 42.57 -13.74 27.99
CA ASP A 742 42.82 -15.04 27.33
C ASP A 742 41.63 -16.04 27.44
N GLY A 743 40.38 -15.56 27.53
CA GLY A 743 39.17 -16.41 27.58
C GLY A 743 38.10 -16.02 26.55
N GLU A 744 37.36 -16.98 26.00
CA GLU A 744 36.19 -16.73 25.14
C GLU A 744 35.09 -15.96 25.91
N VAL A 745 34.73 -14.77 25.42
CA VAL A 745 33.84 -13.84 26.13
C VAL A 745 32.41 -13.89 25.57
N ASP A 746 31.53 -14.70 26.18
CA ASP A 746 30.10 -14.84 25.80
C ASP A 746 29.23 -13.56 26.02
N ARG A 747 29.82 -12.46 26.54
CA ARG A 747 29.06 -11.28 26.99
C ARG A 747 29.87 -9.97 27.07
N ARG A 748 29.41 -8.92 26.39
CA ARG A 748 29.88 -7.52 26.58
C ARG A 748 28.79 -6.66 27.24
N LEU A 749 29.19 -5.59 27.93
CA LEU A 749 28.26 -4.73 28.70
C LEU A 749 28.33 -3.26 28.30
N MET A 750 27.18 -2.58 28.22
CA MET A 750 27.14 -1.11 28.24
C MET A 750 26.74 -0.65 29.65
N ARG A 751 27.61 0.08 30.35
CA ARG A 751 27.42 0.46 31.76
C ARG A 751 27.10 1.95 31.87
N TYR A 752 26.14 2.27 32.75
CA TYR A 752 25.69 3.63 33.07
C TYR A 752 25.81 3.82 34.59
N ARG A 753 26.40 4.93 35.02
CA ARG A 753 26.46 5.31 36.44
C ARG A 753 26.07 6.77 36.56
N LEU A 754 24.99 7.09 37.27
CA LEU A 754 24.44 8.45 37.37
C LEU A 754 24.23 8.83 38.82
N PHE A 755 24.97 9.84 39.31
CA PHE A 755 24.82 10.41 40.64
C PHE A 755 23.85 11.58 40.59
N TYR A 756 22.89 11.60 41.52
CA TYR A 756 21.89 12.65 41.65
C TYR A 756 21.37 12.73 43.09
N THR A 757 20.90 13.90 43.51
CA THR A 757 20.22 14.08 44.79
C THR A 757 18.70 13.96 44.61
N ASP A 758 18.01 13.24 45.50
CA ASP A 758 16.56 13.08 45.47
C ASP A 758 15.78 14.31 46.02
N GLY A 759 14.45 14.25 45.97
CA GLY A 759 13.56 15.31 46.45
C GLY A 759 13.59 15.58 47.95
N GLU A 760 14.21 14.71 48.75
CA GLU A 760 14.39 14.88 50.19
C GLU A 760 15.85 15.23 50.56
N GLY A 761 16.71 15.47 49.55
CA GLY A 761 18.10 15.87 49.76
C GLY A 761 19.07 14.71 49.98
N ARG A 762 18.67 13.46 49.72
CA ARG A 762 19.55 12.29 49.85
C ARG A 762 20.29 12.03 48.54
N ALA A 763 21.57 11.71 48.65
CA ALA A 763 22.38 11.24 47.52
C ALA A 763 21.87 9.88 47.03
N ARG A 764 21.75 9.71 45.70
CA ARG A 764 21.29 8.49 45.04
C ARG A 764 22.14 8.17 43.82
N THR A 765 22.23 6.89 43.49
CA THR A 765 22.93 6.42 42.29
C THR A 765 22.00 5.57 41.43
N LEU A 766 21.85 5.90 40.14
CA LEU A 766 21.30 4.98 39.15
C LEU A 766 22.46 4.20 38.53
N SER A 767 22.53 2.90 38.81
CA SER A 767 23.40 1.95 38.12
C SER A 767 22.58 1.23 37.05
N GLY A 768 23.07 1.23 35.81
CA GLY A 768 22.37 0.67 34.65
C GLY A 768 23.30 -0.18 33.81
N THR A 769 22.82 -1.34 33.34
CA THR A 769 23.59 -2.23 32.46
C THR A 769 22.73 -2.71 31.30
N LYS A 770 23.21 -2.53 30.06
CA LYS A 770 22.73 -3.28 28.89
C LYS A 770 23.61 -4.50 28.72
N ASN A 771 23.01 -5.65 28.49
CA ASN A 771 23.72 -6.91 28.28
C ASN A 771 23.74 -7.19 26.79
N VAL A 772 24.92 -7.35 26.21
CA VAL A 772 25.14 -7.69 24.80
C VAL A 772 25.69 -9.11 24.81
N LEU A 773 24.82 -10.10 24.59
CA LEU A 773 25.16 -11.53 24.70
C LEU A 773 25.49 -12.11 23.33
N HIS A 774 26.46 -13.02 23.25
CA HIS A 774 26.68 -13.75 22.00
C HIS A 774 25.42 -14.53 21.59
N GLY A 775 25.20 -14.63 20.28
CA GLY A 775 24.02 -15.29 19.70
C GLY A 775 23.56 -14.69 18.37
N PRO A 776 22.37 -15.06 17.89
CA PRO A 776 21.92 -14.64 16.56
C PRO A 776 21.65 -13.13 16.48
N PRO A 777 21.83 -12.48 15.30
CA PRO A 777 21.57 -11.04 15.08
C PRO A 777 20.19 -10.54 15.49
N THR A 778 19.21 -11.43 15.65
CA THR A 778 17.86 -11.13 16.19
C THR A 778 17.90 -10.56 17.61
N ARG A 779 18.96 -10.83 18.38
CA ARG A 779 19.17 -10.28 19.73
C ARG A 779 19.68 -8.84 19.76
N ILE A 780 20.28 -8.33 18.68
CA ILE A 780 20.85 -6.97 18.63
C ILE A 780 19.84 -5.92 19.12
N TRP A 781 18.59 -5.99 18.67
CA TRP A 781 17.57 -5.02 19.07
C TRP A 781 17.13 -5.17 20.53
N PRO A 782 16.70 -6.34 21.04
CA PRO A 782 16.46 -6.55 22.47
C PRO A 782 17.60 -6.11 23.39
N ASP A 783 18.84 -6.44 23.05
CA ASP A 783 20.02 -6.26 23.91
C ASP A 783 20.53 -4.81 23.91
N THR A 784 20.45 -4.10 22.78
CA THR A 784 20.79 -2.66 22.73
C THR A 784 19.67 -1.72 23.18
N SER A 785 18.41 -2.19 23.15
CA SER A 785 17.24 -1.38 23.56
C SER A 785 16.83 -1.53 25.02
N THR A 786 17.30 -2.57 25.73
CA THR A 786 16.91 -2.90 27.11
C THR A 786 18.01 -2.56 28.11
N LEU A 787 17.69 -1.72 29.11
CA LEU A 787 18.58 -1.38 30.20
C LEU A 787 18.02 -1.91 31.52
N TYR A 788 18.80 -2.76 32.19
CA TYR A 788 18.51 -3.25 33.53
C TYR A 788 19.07 -2.26 34.54
N VAL A 789 18.24 -1.76 35.47
CA VAL A 789 18.60 -0.66 36.37
C VAL A 789 18.39 -0.99 37.85
N ARG A 790 19.28 -0.43 38.68
CA ARG A 790 19.17 -0.36 40.14
C ARG A 790 19.31 1.09 40.59
N LEU A 791 18.52 1.48 41.59
CA LEU A 791 18.68 2.72 42.33
C LEU A 791 19.32 2.36 43.68
N LEU A 792 20.49 2.92 43.96
CA LEU A 792 21.27 2.68 45.18
C LEU A 792 21.17 3.88 46.13
N ASP A 793 21.28 3.62 47.43
CA ASP A 793 21.48 4.68 48.42
C ASP A 793 22.93 5.22 48.37
N GLY A 794 23.09 6.54 48.47
CA GLY A 794 24.36 7.24 48.35
C GLY A 794 24.81 7.52 46.91
N HIS A 795 25.88 8.31 46.80
CA HIS A 795 26.74 8.31 45.61
C HIS A 795 27.72 7.16 45.79
N VAL A 796 27.54 6.11 45.00
CA VAL A 796 28.26 4.83 45.13
C VAL A 796 29.09 4.65 43.88
N ASP A 797 30.39 4.42 43.99
CA ASP A 797 31.24 4.09 42.85
C ASP A 797 31.13 2.61 42.43
N GLU A 798 31.62 2.29 41.23
CA GLU A 798 31.47 0.97 40.60
C GLU A 798 32.00 -0.18 41.49
N GLU A 799 33.11 0.05 42.19
CA GLU A 799 33.77 -0.90 43.10
C GLU A 799 32.94 -1.23 44.36
N ASP A 800 32.07 -0.32 44.80
CA ASP A 800 31.28 -0.43 46.03
C ASP A 800 29.83 -0.89 45.80
N GLU A 801 29.37 -1.06 44.54
CA GLU A 801 27.97 -1.47 44.25
C GLU A 801 27.57 -2.76 44.99
N GLY A 802 28.48 -3.74 45.08
CA GLY A 802 28.22 -5.01 45.75
C GLY A 802 27.98 -4.92 47.26
N ARG A 803 28.18 -3.73 47.87
CA ARG A 803 27.96 -3.44 49.30
C ARG A 803 26.87 -2.39 49.54
N ALA A 804 26.34 -1.78 48.48
CA ALA A 804 25.37 -0.69 48.58
C ALA A 804 23.94 -1.20 48.80
N GLU A 805 23.14 -0.40 49.51
CA GLU A 805 21.71 -0.66 49.67
C GLU A 805 20.96 -0.38 48.37
N VAL A 806 20.23 -1.37 47.85
CA VAL A 806 19.39 -1.21 46.65
C VAL A 806 17.99 -0.76 47.07
N VAL A 807 17.66 0.49 46.76
CA VAL A 807 16.39 1.15 47.10
C VAL A 807 15.27 0.71 46.14
N ALA A 808 15.60 0.47 44.86
CA ALA A 808 14.67 -0.01 43.85
C ALA A 808 15.40 -0.67 42.68
N ALA A 809 14.71 -1.55 41.94
CA ALA A 809 15.24 -2.15 40.71
C ALA A 809 14.15 -2.25 39.63
N GLY A 810 14.56 -2.32 38.36
CA GLY A 810 13.63 -2.46 37.25
C GLY A 810 14.26 -2.43 35.86
N VAL A 811 13.43 -2.18 34.84
CA VAL A 811 13.86 -2.22 33.42
C VAL A 811 13.38 -0.96 32.69
N LEU A 812 14.29 -0.35 31.94
CA LEU A 812 14.02 0.74 31.01
C LEU A 812 14.22 0.26 29.57
N HIS A 813 13.40 0.79 28.66
CA HIS A 813 13.55 0.56 27.22
C HIS A 813 13.68 1.90 26.48
N ILE A 814 14.45 1.90 25.39
CA ILE A 814 14.38 2.96 24.38
C ILE A 814 13.29 2.60 23.37
N ARG A 815 12.39 3.56 23.08
CA ARG A 815 11.37 3.38 22.06
C ARG A 815 11.99 3.62 20.68
N LEU A 816 11.51 2.95 19.64
CA LEU A 816 12.02 3.11 18.27
C LEU A 816 12.04 4.59 17.82
N THR A 817 11.04 5.38 18.21
CA THR A 817 10.97 6.82 17.94
C THR A 817 11.99 7.66 18.72
N ASP A 818 12.32 7.26 19.95
CA ASP A 818 13.35 7.92 20.77
C ASP A 818 14.77 7.52 20.29
N PHE A 819 14.96 6.28 19.80
CA PHE A 819 16.20 5.84 19.15
C PHE A 819 16.42 6.54 17.79
N ALA A 820 15.40 6.62 16.94
CA ALA A 820 15.48 7.39 15.70
C ALA A 820 15.81 8.87 15.98
N ARG A 821 15.27 9.44 17.07
CA ARG A 821 15.64 10.78 17.53
C ARG A 821 17.10 10.83 17.99
N GLN A 822 17.59 9.87 18.79
CA GLN A 822 18.99 9.78 19.20
C GLN A 822 19.95 9.79 18.00
N LEU A 823 19.66 9.05 16.94
CA LEU A 823 20.47 9.07 15.70
C LEU A 823 20.60 10.47 15.09
N THR A 824 19.57 11.31 15.18
CA THR A 824 19.64 12.72 14.72
C THR A 824 20.40 13.67 15.65
N THR A 825 20.79 13.22 16.85
CA THR A 825 21.51 14.04 17.85
C THR A 825 23.02 13.86 17.85
N PHE A 826 23.57 12.92 17.07
CA PHE A 826 25.02 12.72 16.96
C PHE A 826 25.71 13.97 16.40
N ARG A 827 26.72 14.47 17.11
CA ARG A 827 27.52 15.66 16.74
C ARG A 827 28.97 15.44 17.13
N THR A 828 29.87 16.12 16.45
CA THR A 828 31.32 16.06 16.67
C THR A 828 31.94 17.45 16.69
N ALA A 829 33.00 17.65 17.47
CA ALA A 829 33.83 18.85 17.43
C ALA A 829 35.31 18.49 17.56
N GLY A 830 36.11 18.94 16.60
CA GLY A 830 37.52 18.62 16.43
C GLY A 830 37.94 18.70 14.96
N PRO A 831 39.22 18.46 14.64
CA PRO A 831 39.73 18.53 13.26
C PRO A 831 39.04 17.53 12.32
N ASP A 832 38.72 16.32 12.80
CA ASP A 832 38.38 15.17 11.93
C ASP A 832 36.92 14.69 12.10
N GLY A 833 36.00 15.59 12.47
CA GLY A 833 34.64 15.25 12.92
C GLY A 833 33.84 14.27 12.04
N ALA A 834 33.88 14.43 10.71
CA ALA A 834 33.16 13.53 9.80
C ALA A 834 33.77 12.12 9.75
N GLU A 835 35.10 12.01 9.81
CA GLU A 835 35.82 10.74 9.85
C GLU A 835 35.67 10.06 11.22
N THR A 836 35.71 10.84 12.30
CA THR A 836 35.45 10.37 13.66
C THR A 836 34.06 9.76 13.82
N LEU A 837 33.02 10.37 13.24
CA LEU A 837 31.66 9.82 13.26
C LEU A 837 31.57 8.49 12.48
N LEU A 838 32.26 8.38 11.34
CA LEU A 838 32.34 7.14 10.56
C LEU A 838 33.13 6.04 11.30
N ASN A 839 34.24 6.39 11.95
CA ASN A 839 35.06 5.45 12.70
C ASN A 839 34.35 4.97 13.99
N PHE A 840 33.63 5.84 14.68
CA PHE A 840 32.74 5.43 15.78
C PHE A 840 31.63 4.49 15.30
N GLY A 841 30.99 4.80 14.16
CA GLY A 841 29.97 3.92 13.57
C GLY A 841 30.53 2.56 13.16
N ARG A 842 31.76 2.52 12.60
CA ARG A 842 32.48 1.27 12.29
C ARG A 842 32.84 0.47 13.53
N PHE A 843 33.33 1.11 14.58
CA PHE A 843 33.62 0.44 15.86
C PHE A 843 32.36 -0.17 16.45
N PHE A 844 31.28 0.61 16.59
CA PHE A 844 30.02 0.13 17.14
C PHE A 844 29.42 -1.02 16.30
N ALA A 845 29.52 -0.96 14.98
CA ALA A 845 29.10 -2.05 14.10
C ALA A 845 30.04 -3.27 14.17
N GLY A 846 31.34 -3.07 14.33
CA GLY A 846 32.35 -4.12 14.46
C GLY A 846 32.21 -4.90 15.76
N GLU A 847 32.02 -4.22 16.89
CA GLU A 847 31.73 -4.83 18.20
C GLU A 847 30.44 -5.67 18.18
N LEU A 848 29.39 -5.18 17.49
CA LEU A 848 28.18 -5.96 17.27
C LEU A 848 28.42 -7.12 16.29
N TRP A 849 29.31 -7.00 15.31
CA TRP A 849 29.67 -8.10 14.43
C TRP A 849 30.52 -9.17 15.13
N GLU A 850 31.39 -8.79 16.07
CA GLU A 850 32.12 -9.76 16.90
C GLU A 850 31.17 -10.54 17.84
N VAL A 851 30.13 -9.89 18.37
CA VAL A 851 29.18 -10.55 19.31
C VAL A 851 28.06 -11.31 18.61
N TYR A 852 27.60 -10.88 17.43
CA TYR A 852 26.45 -11.48 16.73
C TYR A 852 26.77 -12.04 15.33
N GLY A 853 28.02 -11.97 14.89
CA GLY A 853 28.48 -12.61 13.66
C GLY A 853 28.51 -14.14 13.80
N PRO A 854 28.42 -14.89 12.69
CA PRO A 854 28.55 -16.34 12.72
C PRO A 854 29.99 -16.75 13.05
N ASP A 855 30.15 -17.74 13.94
CA ASP A 855 31.44 -18.39 14.17
C ASP A 855 31.98 -18.98 12.86
N LEU A 856 33.18 -18.56 12.46
CA LEU A 856 33.88 -19.11 11.29
C LEU A 856 34.63 -20.39 11.69
N VAL A 857 33.91 -21.52 11.70
CA VAL A 857 34.43 -22.88 11.88
C VAL A 857 34.15 -23.75 10.65
#